data_AF-A0A2A4P075-F1
#
_entry.id   AF-A0A2A4P075-F1
#
_cell.length_a   1.000
_cell.length_b   1.000
_cell.length_c   1.000
_cell.angle_alpha   90.00
_cell.angle_beta   90.00
_cell.angle_gamma   90.00
#
_symmetry.space_group_name_H-M   'P 1'
#
loop_
_entity.id
_entity.type
_entity.pdbx_description
1 polymer ?
#
loop_
_entity_poly.entity_id
_entity_poly.type
_entity_poly.pdbx_seq_one_letter_code
_entity_poly.pdbx_strand_id
1 'polypeptide(L)'
;MSPHRVGFCDGLQQVTERAPNSKMRKILPLGLLAIAALNFPLSAQDWVQTWVKPGATAGDHFGYSVAAAGDHDGDGLSDVLVGALGADFNGRNSGSVYLLSGIDGSEIARLDGENLGDMFGASVASISDLTGDGVNEIAVGAPFYSGTHFFQGRVYLFDGATRIELDRIEGQAGDLLGVSVLGADYDGDGTTDLMVGILGGGTKRMAGAVQGFSWDGLSLIPGDIVESNTTGEWFGFSLANLGNVDGFDGDELLAGAPYSGDTGKLFVLIKRSGQPFRVLVSLSGAAGDQLGVSVAGRPAGNNKIYIAAGGPEANSGAGAAIVWEAPSLTQLIRLDGAAGDQLGYSLSMLEDANFDGLVDLVVGSPGATSTGLLQVLDLQTGTELYSTSGNNGSQLGWSTAAAGDTNGTGIEEVIAGAPRTTVTGNRQGLVMVISPPDSNIGPMELNLAGSMMQGEPVTVDLINVKENADIYFYAGTNQNPTTSAFGFLLDIGNLIGAGGNDYFALNTNVVGGSTSAVFNVPASTPGGTILYFQAGEYRNGFTRISDVDGGLVAEHPLDLTLDSPPTAGQAIVITATYAWANQVIYFFAAQSSGSSGYLGFIQDTGLTNPQYITQGQADGNGTAVANWTIPATFMGQSTVGATIYFSSVSLSGGNEKMAVIGPYTIL
;
A
#
# COMPACT_ATOMS: atom_id res chain seq x y z
N MET A 1 7.59 43.38 23.17
CA MET A 1 8.59 44.43 23.49
C MET A 1 9.17 44.10 24.87
N SER A 2 10.45 43.75 24.96
CA SER A 2 11.15 43.50 26.24
C SER A 2 11.85 44.79 26.72
N PRO A 3 12.22 44.95 28.02
CA PRO A 3 13.61 44.66 28.42
C PRO A 3 13.90 44.32 29.91
N HIS A 4 15.20 44.07 30.18
CA HIS A 4 15.98 43.95 31.45
C HIS A 4 16.28 42.51 31.93
N ARG A 5 17.53 41.99 31.78
CA ARG A 5 18.78 42.15 32.60
C ARG A 5 18.65 41.49 34.00
N VAL A 6 19.62 40.73 34.55
CA VAL A 6 21.08 40.97 34.75
C VAL A 6 21.89 39.65 34.96
N GLY A 7 23.18 39.62 34.56
CA GLY A 7 24.28 38.94 35.29
C GLY A 7 24.85 37.64 34.67
N PHE A 8 26.15 37.32 34.74
CA PHE A 8 27.34 37.97 35.33
C PHE A 8 28.65 37.59 34.58
N CYS A 9 29.78 38.17 34.97
CA CYS A 9 31.17 37.96 34.49
C CYS A 9 31.66 36.48 34.62
N ASP A 10 32.83 36.03 34.13
CA ASP A 10 34.16 36.69 34.11
C ASP A 10 35.17 35.97 33.18
N GLY A 11 36.34 36.59 32.89
CA GLY A 11 37.50 35.87 32.30
C GLY A 11 38.34 36.60 31.26
N LEU A 12 39.14 37.60 31.66
CA LEU A 12 40.14 38.27 30.79
C LEU A 12 41.37 37.38 30.47
N GLN A 13 41.91 37.47 29.25
CA GLN A 13 43.14 38.27 29.02
C GLN A 13 43.43 38.53 27.54
N GLN A 14 43.77 39.79 27.22
CA GLN A 14 44.45 40.20 25.99
C GLN A 14 45.97 40.04 26.18
N VAL A 15 46.75 39.90 25.09
CA VAL A 15 47.75 40.90 24.66
C VAL A 15 48.12 40.65 23.19
N THR A 16 48.36 41.73 22.47
CA THR A 16 48.75 41.86 21.06
C THR A 16 50.19 41.42 20.74
N GLU A 17 50.48 41.00 19.50
CA GLU A 17 51.50 41.66 18.66
C GLU A 17 51.54 41.23 17.16
N ARG A 18 52.33 41.99 16.39
CA ARG A 18 52.34 42.22 14.92
C ARG A 18 52.64 41.02 14.00
N ALA A 19 52.13 41.10 12.77
CA ALA A 19 52.53 40.28 11.61
C ALA A 19 53.96 40.58 11.11
N PRO A 20 54.62 39.66 10.37
CA PRO A 20 54.55 39.74 8.89
C PRO A 20 54.58 38.39 8.13
N ASN A 21 54.30 38.45 6.83
CA ASN A 21 54.30 37.33 5.86
C ASN A 21 55.65 36.60 5.73
N SER A 22 55.65 35.26 5.53
CA SER A 22 56.19 34.62 4.29
C SER A 22 56.25 33.07 4.27
N LYS A 23 55.97 32.50 3.09
CA LYS A 23 56.48 31.25 2.47
C LYS A 23 56.17 29.85 3.05
N MET A 24 55.40 29.12 2.20
CA MET A 24 55.61 27.74 1.70
C MET A 24 55.17 26.48 2.47
N ARG A 25 54.32 25.73 1.75
CA ARG A 25 54.27 24.25 1.57
C ARG A 25 53.89 23.37 2.76
N LYS A 26 52.70 22.76 2.64
CA LYS A 26 52.56 21.35 2.22
C LYS A 26 51.20 21.16 1.52
N ILE A 27 51.23 20.80 0.24
CA ILE A 27 50.05 20.25 -0.45
C ILE A 27 50.07 18.75 -0.14
N LEU A 28 49.02 18.27 0.53
CA LEU A 28 48.71 16.84 0.62
C LEU A 28 47.99 16.43 -0.67
N PRO A 29 48.25 15.23 -1.23
CA PRO A 29 47.50 14.77 -2.39
C PRO A 29 46.04 14.56 -2.01
N LEU A 30 45.10 15.04 -2.83
CA LEU A 30 43.71 14.60 -2.73
C LEU A 30 43.66 13.13 -3.17
N GLY A 31 43.32 12.26 -2.24
CA GLY A 31 43.00 10.86 -2.48
C GLY A 31 41.84 10.46 -1.59
N LEU A 32 40.85 9.78 -2.17
CA LEU A 32 39.55 9.45 -1.59
C LEU A 32 38.72 10.67 -1.16
N LEU A 33 37.85 11.12 -2.08
CA LEU A 33 36.51 11.52 -1.66
C LEU A 33 35.81 10.22 -1.22
N ALA A 34 35.46 10.11 0.06
CA ALA A 34 34.54 9.06 0.48
C ALA A 34 33.16 9.39 -0.11
N ILE A 35 32.65 8.54 -0.99
CA ILE A 35 31.25 8.59 -1.41
C ILE A 35 30.44 8.21 -0.16
N ALA A 36 29.75 9.18 0.41
CA ALA A 36 28.77 8.91 1.45
C ALA A 36 27.57 8.24 0.77
N ALA A 37 27.37 6.95 1.03
CA ALA A 37 26.09 6.32 0.74
C ALA A 37 24.99 7.10 1.46
N LEU A 38 23.96 7.48 0.72
CA LEU A 38 22.77 8.08 1.30
C LEU A 38 21.96 6.95 1.93
N ASN A 39 22.29 6.59 3.17
CA ASN A 39 21.51 5.62 3.93
C ASN A 39 20.13 6.22 4.25
N PHE A 40 19.18 6.01 3.35
CA PHE A 40 17.77 6.07 3.68
C PHE A 40 17.43 4.90 4.62
N PRO A 41 16.51 5.07 5.58
CA PRO A 41 16.07 3.97 6.42
C PRO A 41 15.17 3.05 5.61
N LEU A 42 15.47 1.75 5.62
CA LEU A 42 14.61 0.67 5.13
C LEU A 42 13.17 0.91 5.54
N SER A 43 12.36 1.38 4.59
CA SER A 43 10.95 1.63 4.81
C SER A 43 10.25 0.28 4.98
N ALA A 44 9.76 0.03 6.19
CA ALA A 44 8.82 -1.05 6.42
C ALA A 44 7.56 -0.76 5.59
N GLN A 45 7.01 -1.81 4.98
CA GLN A 45 5.77 -1.70 4.22
C GLN A 45 4.65 -1.15 5.13
N ASP A 46 3.95 -0.13 4.66
CA ASP A 46 2.78 0.44 5.33
C ASP A 46 1.49 -0.14 4.72
N TRP A 47 0.36 0.11 5.38
CA TRP A 47 -0.97 -0.28 4.91
C TRP A 47 -1.33 0.44 3.60
N VAL A 48 -1.95 -0.29 2.66
CA VAL A 48 -2.27 0.23 1.31
C VAL A 48 -3.78 0.22 1.09
N GLN A 49 -4.33 1.37 0.71
CA GLN A 49 -5.72 1.43 0.20
C GLN A 49 -5.71 1.03 -1.28
N THR A 50 -5.88 -0.27 -1.54
CA THR A 50 -5.69 -0.93 -2.84
C THR A 50 -6.60 -0.36 -3.93
N TRP A 51 -7.88 -0.17 -3.64
CA TRP A 51 -8.82 0.50 -4.55
C TRP A 51 -10.01 1.14 -3.83
N VAL A 52 -10.71 2.01 -4.57
CA VAL A 52 -11.88 2.76 -4.10
C VAL A 52 -12.92 2.81 -5.22
N LYS A 53 -14.16 2.37 -4.94
CA LYS A 53 -15.27 2.43 -5.90
C LYS A 53 -16.39 3.35 -5.38
N PRO A 54 -16.74 4.43 -6.08
CA PRO A 54 -17.91 5.25 -5.76
C PRO A 54 -19.20 4.58 -6.26
N GLY A 55 -20.32 4.83 -5.58
CA GLY A 55 -21.64 4.41 -6.03
C GLY A 55 -22.09 5.09 -7.33
N ALA A 56 -22.94 4.41 -8.10
CA ALA A 56 -23.35 4.84 -9.44
C ALA A 56 -24.21 6.12 -9.42
N THR A 57 -25.28 6.15 -8.60
CA THR A 57 -26.31 7.20 -8.64
C THR A 57 -26.50 7.86 -7.26
N ALA A 58 -26.84 9.15 -7.28
CA ALA A 58 -27.10 9.93 -6.06
C ALA A 58 -28.35 9.42 -5.33
N GLY A 59 -28.17 8.90 -4.12
CA GLY A 59 -29.22 8.28 -3.31
C GLY A 59 -29.05 6.78 -3.12
N ASP A 60 -28.14 6.12 -3.85
CA ASP A 60 -27.97 4.66 -3.81
C ASP A 60 -27.53 4.13 -2.43
N HIS A 61 -26.84 4.96 -1.65
CA HIS A 61 -26.21 4.56 -0.38
C HIS A 61 -25.27 3.34 -0.52
N PHE A 62 -24.51 3.29 -1.62
CA PHE A 62 -23.56 2.22 -1.93
C PHE A 62 -22.50 2.06 -0.83
N GLY A 63 -22.27 0.83 -0.37
CA GLY A 63 -21.45 0.55 0.81
C GLY A 63 -22.23 0.67 2.12
N TYR A 64 -23.54 0.41 2.11
CA TYR A 64 -24.34 0.34 3.35
C TYR A 64 -24.09 -0.97 4.12
N SER A 65 -23.96 -2.07 3.38
CA SER A 65 -23.53 -3.37 3.88
C SER A 65 -22.39 -3.87 3.01
N VAL A 66 -21.46 -4.62 3.59
CA VAL A 66 -20.34 -5.25 2.89
C VAL A 66 -20.09 -6.64 3.46
N ALA A 67 -19.61 -7.56 2.64
CA ALA A 67 -19.15 -8.89 3.06
C ALA A 67 -18.08 -9.41 2.09
N ALA A 68 -17.22 -10.33 2.55
CA ALA A 68 -16.50 -11.21 1.64
C ALA A 68 -17.50 -12.03 0.82
N ALA A 69 -17.16 -12.28 -0.44
CA ALA A 69 -17.94 -13.10 -1.36
C ALA A 69 -17.30 -14.50 -1.53
N GLY A 70 -15.96 -14.59 -1.48
CA GLY A 70 -15.20 -15.72 -1.99
C GLY A 70 -14.84 -15.51 -3.47
N ASP A 71 -14.15 -16.46 -4.10
CA ASP A 71 -13.84 -16.38 -5.55
C ASP A 71 -15.12 -16.61 -6.38
N HIS A 72 -15.50 -15.62 -7.19
CA HIS A 72 -16.68 -15.66 -8.04
C HIS A 72 -16.42 -15.40 -9.53
N ASP A 73 -15.21 -14.99 -9.92
CA ASP A 73 -14.82 -14.84 -11.33
C ASP A 73 -13.77 -15.87 -11.81
N GLY A 74 -13.21 -16.65 -10.88
CA GLY A 74 -12.31 -17.78 -11.12
C GLY A 74 -10.82 -17.40 -11.16
N ASP A 75 -10.45 -16.24 -10.61
CA ASP A 75 -9.05 -15.79 -10.55
C ASP A 75 -8.23 -16.38 -9.38
N GLY A 76 -8.90 -17.03 -8.43
CA GLY A 76 -8.32 -17.66 -7.24
C GLY A 76 -8.21 -16.74 -6.01
N LEU A 77 -8.78 -15.54 -6.04
CA LEU A 77 -8.78 -14.55 -4.96
C LEU A 77 -10.21 -14.26 -4.47
N SER A 78 -10.32 -13.54 -3.35
CA SER A 78 -11.62 -13.26 -2.72
C SER A 78 -12.27 -12.01 -3.32
N ASP A 79 -13.49 -12.16 -3.82
CA ASP A 79 -14.35 -11.05 -4.25
C ASP A 79 -15.18 -10.48 -3.09
N VAL A 80 -15.89 -9.38 -3.35
CA VAL A 80 -16.63 -8.64 -2.32
C VAL A 80 -18.06 -8.27 -2.72
N LEU A 81 -18.98 -8.43 -1.78
CA LEU A 81 -20.38 -8.03 -1.88
C LEU A 81 -20.59 -6.63 -1.30
N VAL A 82 -21.34 -5.77 -2.00
CA VAL A 82 -21.62 -4.39 -1.58
C VAL A 82 -23.09 -4.03 -1.77
N GLY A 83 -23.76 -3.73 -0.66
CA GLY A 83 -25.16 -3.30 -0.63
C GLY A 83 -25.35 -1.82 -0.93
N ALA A 84 -26.37 -1.52 -1.73
CA ALA A 84 -26.82 -0.20 -2.14
C ALA A 84 -28.35 -0.11 -2.02
N LEU A 85 -28.88 -0.23 -0.80
CA LEU A 85 -30.33 -0.32 -0.54
C LEU A 85 -31.16 0.89 -0.97
N GLY A 86 -30.51 2.04 -1.24
CA GLY A 86 -31.15 3.23 -1.75
C GLY A 86 -31.28 3.27 -3.27
N ALA A 87 -30.74 2.27 -3.98
CA ALA A 87 -30.77 2.24 -5.44
C ALA A 87 -32.21 2.17 -5.99
N ASP A 88 -32.45 2.90 -7.07
CA ASP A 88 -33.79 3.17 -7.61
C ASP A 88 -34.16 2.27 -8.82
N PHE A 89 -33.40 1.20 -9.10
CA PHE A 89 -33.43 0.50 -10.41
C PHE A 89 -34.81 -0.04 -10.83
N ASN A 90 -35.53 -0.72 -9.92
CA ASN A 90 -36.90 -1.22 -10.17
C ASN A 90 -37.98 -0.38 -9.46
N GLY A 91 -37.61 0.78 -8.91
CA GLY A 91 -38.48 1.64 -8.13
C GLY A 91 -37.72 2.29 -6.99
N ARG A 92 -38.31 3.33 -6.40
CA ARG A 92 -37.60 4.15 -5.41
C ARG A 92 -37.16 3.32 -4.19
N ASN A 93 -35.87 3.36 -3.83
CA ASN A 93 -35.27 2.53 -2.79
C ASN A 93 -35.62 1.03 -2.96
N SER A 94 -35.65 0.50 -4.19
CA SER A 94 -35.76 -0.95 -4.40
C SER A 94 -34.52 -1.67 -3.90
N GLY A 95 -33.36 -1.02 -4.04
CA GLY A 95 -32.07 -1.50 -3.61
C GLY A 95 -31.39 -2.39 -4.64
N SER A 96 -30.06 -2.47 -4.56
CA SER A 96 -29.21 -3.34 -5.37
C SER A 96 -28.07 -3.89 -4.53
N VAL A 97 -27.52 -5.03 -4.92
CA VAL A 97 -26.26 -5.58 -4.43
C VAL A 97 -25.30 -5.71 -5.61
N TYR A 98 -24.06 -5.27 -5.41
CA TYR A 98 -22.99 -5.39 -6.39
C TYR A 98 -22.02 -6.46 -5.91
N LEU A 99 -21.63 -7.36 -6.81
CA LEU A 99 -20.48 -8.22 -6.63
C LEU A 99 -19.32 -7.62 -7.44
N LEU A 100 -18.18 -7.45 -6.78
CA LEU A 100 -17.03 -6.75 -7.33
C LEU A 100 -15.77 -7.60 -7.19
N SER A 101 -14.90 -7.54 -8.20
CA SER A 101 -13.60 -8.18 -8.14
C SER A 101 -12.79 -7.66 -6.95
N GLY A 102 -12.22 -8.58 -6.18
CA GLY A 102 -11.32 -8.25 -5.07
C GLY A 102 -10.06 -7.49 -5.48
N ILE A 103 -9.59 -7.70 -6.72
CA ILE A 103 -8.34 -7.12 -7.25
C ILE A 103 -8.44 -5.61 -7.47
N ASP A 104 -9.48 -5.16 -8.18
CA ASP A 104 -9.57 -3.78 -8.70
C ASP A 104 -10.95 -3.11 -8.48
N GLY A 105 -11.90 -3.82 -7.86
CA GLY A 105 -13.26 -3.36 -7.68
C GLY A 105 -14.08 -3.26 -8.98
N SER A 106 -13.65 -3.90 -10.08
CA SER A 106 -14.46 -4.05 -11.29
C SER A 106 -15.78 -4.78 -10.99
N GLU A 107 -16.84 -4.53 -11.77
CA GLU A 107 -18.16 -5.11 -11.50
C GLU A 107 -18.28 -6.48 -12.20
N ILE A 108 -18.36 -7.56 -11.39
CA ILE A 108 -18.61 -8.92 -11.86
C ILE A 108 -20.10 -9.09 -12.17
N ALA A 109 -20.95 -8.68 -11.22
CA ALA A 109 -22.40 -8.79 -11.33
C ALA A 109 -23.14 -7.75 -10.47
N ARG A 110 -24.42 -7.54 -10.81
CA ARG A 110 -25.36 -6.79 -9.98
C ARG A 110 -26.67 -7.55 -9.84
N LEU A 111 -27.18 -7.60 -8.61
CA LEU A 111 -28.49 -8.12 -8.24
C LEU A 111 -29.39 -6.93 -7.87
N ASP A 112 -30.62 -6.88 -8.37
CA ASP A 112 -31.53 -5.76 -8.16
C ASP A 112 -32.80 -6.19 -7.41
N GLY A 113 -33.20 -5.42 -6.39
CA GLY A 113 -34.44 -5.63 -5.65
C GLY A 113 -35.67 -5.45 -6.52
N GLU A 114 -36.77 -6.13 -6.18
CA GLU A 114 -37.93 -6.24 -7.06
C GLU A 114 -38.89 -5.04 -7.02
N ASN A 115 -39.11 -4.43 -5.85
CA ASN A 115 -40.20 -3.44 -5.65
C ASN A 115 -39.72 -2.18 -4.94
N LEU A 116 -40.50 -1.10 -5.11
CA LEU A 116 -40.30 0.18 -4.43
C LEU A 116 -40.29 -0.01 -2.90
N GLY A 117 -39.22 0.45 -2.25
CA GLY A 117 -39.08 0.46 -0.80
C GLY A 117 -38.62 -0.86 -0.18
N ASP A 118 -38.30 -1.89 -0.97
CA ASP A 118 -37.82 -3.18 -0.46
C ASP A 118 -36.50 -3.05 0.33
N MET A 119 -35.66 -2.08 -0.06
CA MET A 119 -34.32 -1.87 0.50
C MET A 119 -33.45 -3.14 0.41
N PHE A 120 -33.49 -3.80 -0.75
CA PHE A 120 -32.66 -4.96 -1.06
C PHE A 120 -31.17 -4.61 -0.93
N GLY A 121 -30.39 -5.47 -0.27
CA GLY A 121 -29.00 -5.17 0.08
C GLY A 121 -28.87 -4.33 1.36
N ALA A 122 -29.86 -4.38 2.25
CA ALA A 122 -29.71 -3.88 3.63
C ALA A 122 -28.76 -4.78 4.46
N SER A 123 -28.76 -6.08 4.15
CA SER A 123 -27.81 -7.07 4.64
C SER A 123 -27.42 -8.00 3.49
N VAL A 124 -26.17 -8.49 3.50
CA VAL A 124 -25.60 -9.39 2.50
C VAL A 124 -24.69 -10.40 3.19
N ALA A 125 -24.64 -11.63 2.69
CA ALA A 125 -23.68 -12.65 3.11
C ALA A 125 -23.35 -13.59 1.94
N SER A 126 -22.12 -14.08 1.91
CA SER A 126 -21.75 -15.29 1.19
C SER A 126 -22.15 -16.52 2.02
N ILE A 127 -22.58 -17.58 1.36
CA ILE A 127 -22.94 -18.89 1.93
C ILE A 127 -22.16 -19.95 1.15
N SER A 128 -21.59 -20.95 1.84
CA SER A 128 -20.80 -22.00 1.18
C SER A 128 -21.56 -22.67 0.03
N ASP A 129 -20.84 -23.04 -1.03
CA ASP A 129 -21.32 -23.78 -2.21
C ASP A 129 -22.37 -24.88 -1.90
N LEU A 130 -23.64 -24.52 -2.07
CA LEU A 130 -24.85 -25.32 -1.86
C LEU A 130 -25.29 -26.06 -3.12
N THR A 131 -24.87 -25.59 -4.29
CA THR A 131 -25.16 -26.18 -5.60
C THR A 131 -24.13 -27.22 -6.04
N GLY A 132 -22.93 -27.19 -5.45
CA GLY A 132 -21.80 -28.06 -5.75
C GLY A 132 -21.05 -27.67 -7.02
N ASP A 133 -21.09 -26.40 -7.42
CA ASP A 133 -20.47 -25.89 -8.66
C ASP A 133 -19.08 -25.27 -8.46
N GLY A 134 -18.67 -25.09 -7.20
CA GLY A 134 -17.39 -24.50 -6.79
C GLY A 134 -17.47 -23.03 -6.40
N VAL A 135 -18.64 -22.38 -6.48
CA VAL A 135 -18.81 -20.94 -6.18
C VAL A 135 -19.90 -20.73 -5.13
N ASN A 136 -19.53 -20.06 -4.04
CA ASN A 136 -20.44 -19.75 -2.92
C ASN A 136 -21.70 -18.99 -3.35
N GLU A 137 -22.86 -19.36 -2.80
CA GLU A 137 -24.13 -18.64 -2.98
C GLU A 137 -24.16 -17.29 -2.25
N ILE A 138 -25.09 -16.43 -2.66
CA ILE A 138 -25.26 -15.08 -2.12
C ILE A 138 -26.64 -14.96 -1.46
N ALA A 139 -26.66 -14.67 -0.16
CA ALA A 139 -27.86 -14.31 0.57
C ALA A 139 -28.02 -12.78 0.67
N VAL A 140 -29.23 -12.27 0.41
CA VAL A 140 -29.54 -10.83 0.48
C VAL A 140 -30.83 -10.55 1.24
N GLY A 141 -30.75 -9.65 2.22
CA GLY A 141 -31.91 -9.15 2.96
C GLY A 141 -32.58 -7.94 2.31
N ALA A 142 -33.91 -7.94 2.33
CA ALA A 142 -34.80 -6.84 1.96
C ALA A 142 -35.85 -6.64 3.07
N PRO A 143 -35.47 -6.15 4.27
CA PRO A 143 -36.32 -6.17 5.46
C PRO A 143 -37.57 -5.29 5.37
N PHE A 144 -37.61 -4.33 4.44
CA PHE A 144 -38.78 -3.47 4.24
C PHE A 144 -39.76 -4.00 3.17
N TYR A 145 -39.45 -5.14 2.54
CA TYR A 145 -40.35 -5.82 1.60
C TYR A 145 -41.77 -5.94 2.16
N SER A 146 -42.73 -5.54 1.33
CA SER A 146 -44.15 -5.44 1.70
C SER A 146 -45.03 -6.09 0.64
N GLY A 147 -45.03 -7.43 0.62
CA GLY A 147 -45.84 -8.26 -0.27
C GLY A 147 -47.28 -8.43 0.20
N THR A 148 -47.58 -9.57 0.83
CA THR A 148 -48.93 -9.85 1.36
C THR A 148 -49.22 -9.10 2.66
N HIS A 149 -48.17 -8.70 3.39
CA HIS A 149 -48.23 -7.92 4.62
C HIS A 149 -47.27 -6.72 4.56
N PHE A 150 -47.54 -5.67 5.35
CA PHE A 150 -46.62 -4.55 5.51
C PHE A 150 -45.39 -4.97 6.32
N PHE A 151 -44.21 -4.60 5.83
CA PHE A 151 -42.92 -4.81 6.51
C PHE A 151 -42.69 -6.26 6.97
N GLN A 152 -43.11 -7.23 6.15
CA GLN A 152 -42.77 -8.63 6.40
C GLN A 152 -41.29 -8.91 6.19
N GLY A 153 -40.63 -8.15 5.31
CA GLY A 153 -39.27 -8.45 4.91
C GLY A 153 -39.20 -9.73 4.06
N ARG A 154 -38.03 -9.91 3.46
CA ARG A 154 -37.70 -11.07 2.62
C ARG A 154 -36.20 -11.29 2.65
N VAL A 155 -35.78 -12.54 2.57
CA VAL A 155 -34.41 -12.92 2.21
C VAL A 155 -34.44 -13.66 0.89
N TYR A 156 -33.47 -13.40 0.03
CA TYR A 156 -33.26 -14.07 -1.25
C TYR A 156 -31.96 -14.87 -1.18
N LEU A 157 -31.92 -16.04 -1.83
CA LEU A 157 -30.73 -16.84 -2.05
C LEU A 157 -30.47 -16.92 -3.56
N PHE A 158 -29.27 -16.52 -3.98
CA PHE A 158 -28.83 -16.54 -5.37
C PHE A 158 -27.67 -17.51 -5.57
N ASP A 159 -27.72 -18.21 -6.69
CA ASP A 159 -26.68 -19.09 -7.22
C ASP A 159 -25.35 -18.33 -7.43
N GLY A 160 -24.28 -18.93 -6.93
CA GLY A 160 -22.95 -18.33 -6.82
C GLY A 160 -22.29 -18.02 -8.16
N ALA A 161 -22.52 -18.82 -9.21
CA ALA A 161 -21.93 -18.59 -10.51
C ALA A 161 -22.89 -17.90 -11.49
N THR A 162 -24.13 -18.38 -11.57
CA THR A 162 -25.12 -18.00 -12.59
C THR A 162 -25.97 -16.79 -12.23
N ARG A 163 -25.99 -16.38 -10.95
CA ARG A 163 -26.81 -15.28 -10.41
C ARG A 163 -28.32 -15.51 -10.52
N ILE A 164 -28.73 -16.74 -10.77
CA ILE A 164 -30.13 -17.14 -10.77
C ILE A 164 -30.60 -17.24 -9.31
N GLU A 165 -31.81 -16.78 -9.01
CA GLU A 165 -32.40 -16.98 -7.70
C GLU A 165 -32.71 -18.47 -7.49
N LEU A 166 -32.17 -19.05 -6.42
CA LEU A 166 -32.43 -20.42 -5.99
C LEU A 166 -33.70 -20.49 -5.16
N ASP A 167 -33.85 -19.60 -4.18
CA ASP A 167 -35.02 -19.55 -3.31
C ASP A 167 -35.23 -18.17 -2.65
N ARG A 168 -36.40 -17.96 -2.02
CA ARG A 168 -36.72 -16.77 -1.21
C ARG A 168 -37.58 -17.11 0.00
N ILE A 169 -37.30 -16.47 1.13
CA ILE A 169 -38.06 -16.60 2.38
C ILE A 169 -38.80 -15.29 2.66
N GLU A 170 -40.08 -15.37 3.00
CA GLU A 170 -40.92 -14.23 3.40
C GLU A 170 -41.36 -14.30 4.87
N GLY A 171 -41.31 -13.17 5.57
CA GLY A 171 -41.76 -13.07 6.96
C GLY A 171 -43.28 -12.95 7.12
N GLN A 172 -43.74 -12.87 8.37
CA GLN A 172 -45.09 -12.48 8.77
C GLN A 172 -45.24 -10.96 8.91
N ALA A 173 -46.44 -10.49 9.29
CA ALA A 173 -46.76 -9.07 9.29
C ALA A 173 -45.94 -8.25 10.30
N GLY A 174 -44.99 -7.45 9.78
CA GLY A 174 -44.12 -6.59 10.58
C GLY A 174 -42.87 -7.30 11.12
N ASP A 175 -42.50 -8.45 10.57
CA ASP A 175 -41.30 -9.22 10.93
C ASP A 175 -40.00 -8.46 10.71
N LEU A 176 -39.92 -7.66 9.64
CA LEU A 176 -38.64 -7.12 9.14
C LEU A 176 -37.61 -8.26 8.93
N LEU A 177 -38.04 -9.40 8.35
CA LEU A 177 -37.18 -10.54 8.04
C LEU A 177 -36.00 -10.11 7.16
N GLY A 178 -34.77 -10.48 7.54
CA GLY A 178 -33.58 -10.17 6.75
C GLY A 178 -32.89 -8.85 7.11
N VAL A 179 -33.08 -8.34 8.33
CA VAL A 179 -32.23 -7.24 8.85
C VAL A 179 -30.76 -7.63 8.97
N SER A 180 -30.51 -8.91 9.22
CA SER A 180 -29.19 -9.54 9.24
C SER A 180 -29.33 -10.93 8.61
N VAL A 181 -28.29 -11.34 7.88
CA VAL A 181 -28.16 -12.66 7.26
C VAL A 181 -26.73 -13.14 7.45
N LEU A 182 -26.54 -14.47 7.55
CA LEU A 182 -25.25 -15.09 7.82
C LEU A 182 -25.28 -16.55 7.33
N GLY A 183 -24.17 -17.05 6.78
CA GLY A 183 -23.95 -18.48 6.55
C GLY A 183 -23.29 -19.15 7.77
N ALA A 184 -23.84 -20.28 8.24
CA ALA A 184 -23.21 -21.13 9.25
C ALA A 184 -23.79 -22.56 9.22
N ASP A 185 -22.98 -23.59 9.47
CA ASP A 185 -23.49 -24.95 9.75
C ASP A 185 -24.00 -24.98 11.21
N TYR A 186 -25.13 -24.34 11.51
CA TYR A 186 -25.59 -24.19 12.91
C TYR A 186 -26.08 -25.53 13.51
N ASP A 187 -26.35 -26.49 12.63
CA ASP A 187 -27.07 -27.71 12.91
C ASP A 187 -26.13 -28.93 13.10
N GLY A 188 -24.97 -28.89 12.45
CA GLY A 188 -23.88 -29.87 12.53
C GLY A 188 -23.95 -30.96 11.48
N ASP A 189 -24.64 -30.74 10.35
CA ASP A 189 -24.78 -31.74 9.29
C ASP A 189 -23.67 -31.68 8.24
N GLY A 190 -22.83 -30.64 8.27
CA GLY A 190 -21.72 -30.40 7.34
C GLY A 190 -22.08 -29.52 6.13
N THR A 191 -23.33 -29.08 6.02
CA THR A 191 -23.81 -28.09 5.04
C THR A 191 -23.90 -26.72 5.71
N THR A 192 -23.59 -25.65 4.99
CA THR A 192 -23.82 -24.30 5.53
C THR A 192 -25.30 -23.95 5.42
N ASP A 193 -25.93 -23.59 6.53
CA ASP A 193 -27.30 -23.08 6.57
C ASP A 193 -27.34 -21.55 6.45
N LEU A 194 -28.52 -21.03 6.14
CA LEU A 194 -28.83 -19.60 6.23
C LEU A 194 -29.40 -19.27 7.62
N MET A 195 -28.71 -18.38 8.35
CA MET A 195 -29.20 -17.78 9.58
C MET A 195 -29.78 -16.39 9.30
N VAL A 196 -30.99 -16.10 9.81
CA VAL A 196 -31.69 -14.83 9.55
C VAL A 196 -32.14 -14.15 10.84
N GLY A 197 -31.86 -12.86 10.96
CA GLY A 197 -32.44 -11.99 11.98
C GLY A 197 -33.83 -11.48 11.61
N ILE A 198 -34.73 -11.53 12.58
CA ILE A 198 -36.12 -11.06 12.49
C ILE A 198 -36.33 -10.07 13.63
N LEU A 199 -36.80 -8.84 13.38
CA LEU A 199 -36.98 -7.87 14.48
C LEU A 199 -38.38 -7.89 15.09
N GLY A 200 -39.43 -8.05 14.29
CA GLY A 200 -40.82 -7.89 14.71
C GLY A 200 -41.69 -9.14 14.54
N GLY A 201 -43.00 -8.94 14.46
CA GLY A 201 -43.94 -9.99 13.99
C GLY A 201 -44.25 -11.22 14.85
N GLY A 202 -43.75 -11.31 16.09
CA GLY A 202 -44.14 -12.38 17.02
C GLY A 202 -45.34 -12.04 17.93
N THR A 203 -45.59 -12.90 18.93
CA THR A 203 -46.57 -12.64 20.01
C THR A 203 -46.26 -11.39 20.85
N LYS A 204 -45.03 -10.87 20.75
CA LYS A 204 -44.55 -9.63 21.37
C LYS A 204 -43.90 -8.76 20.30
N ARG A 205 -44.33 -7.50 20.22
CA ARG A 205 -43.83 -6.54 19.21
C ARG A 205 -42.34 -6.28 19.40
N MET A 206 -41.59 -6.34 18.31
CA MET A 206 -40.19 -5.92 18.24
C MET A 206 -39.26 -6.63 19.26
N ALA A 207 -39.59 -7.85 19.69
CA ALA A 207 -38.75 -8.60 20.63
C ALA A 207 -37.45 -9.07 19.97
N GLY A 208 -37.57 -9.52 18.72
CA GLY A 208 -36.47 -10.05 17.92
C GLY A 208 -36.34 -11.57 18.02
N ALA A 209 -35.88 -12.19 16.94
CA ALA A 209 -35.61 -13.62 16.82
C ALA A 209 -34.43 -13.88 15.85
N VAL A 210 -33.84 -15.06 15.99
CA VAL A 210 -32.88 -15.62 15.03
C VAL A 210 -33.40 -17.00 14.62
N GLN A 211 -33.53 -17.22 13.31
CA GLN A 211 -34.02 -18.49 12.73
C GLN A 211 -33.00 -19.06 11.75
N GLY A 212 -32.78 -20.38 11.82
CA GLY A 212 -31.98 -21.12 10.84
C GLY A 212 -32.85 -21.69 9.71
N PHE A 213 -32.27 -21.80 8.52
CA PHE A 213 -32.89 -22.35 7.32
C PHE A 213 -31.88 -23.24 6.60
N SER A 214 -32.16 -24.54 6.59
CA SER A 214 -31.26 -25.57 6.07
C SER A 214 -31.56 -25.87 4.61
N TRP A 215 -30.53 -26.08 3.79
CA TRP A 215 -30.67 -26.36 2.37
C TRP A 215 -30.91 -27.86 2.11
N ASP A 216 -32.03 -28.22 1.49
CA ASP A 216 -32.36 -29.63 1.18
C ASP A 216 -31.86 -30.12 -0.19
N GLY A 217 -31.05 -29.31 -0.89
CA GLY A 217 -30.63 -29.52 -2.27
C GLY A 217 -31.59 -28.94 -3.32
N LEU A 218 -32.70 -28.32 -2.91
CA LEU A 218 -33.67 -27.66 -3.79
C LEU A 218 -34.25 -26.37 -3.23
N SER A 219 -34.38 -26.25 -1.90
CA SER A 219 -35.03 -25.15 -1.21
C SER A 219 -34.52 -24.97 0.22
N LEU A 220 -34.76 -23.78 0.79
CA LEU A 220 -34.47 -23.44 2.17
C LEU A 220 -35.60 -23.92 3.08
N ILE A 221 -35.31 -24.92 3.89
CA ILE A 221 -36.25 -25.53 4.84
C ILE A 221 -36.18 -24.78 6.19
N PRO A 222 -37.29 -24.20 6.67
CA PRO A 222 -37.30 -23.52 7.96
C PRO A 222 -36.96 -24.46 9.12
N GLY A 223 -35.86 -24.16 9.81
CA GLY A 223 -35.35 -24.91 10.96
C GLY A 223 -35.73 -24.29 12.30
N ASP A 224 -34.86 -24.47 13.30
CA ASP A 224 -35.09 -23.98 14.66
C ASP A 224 -35.05 -22.44 14.75
N ILE A 225 -35.77 -21.90 15.74
CA ILE A 225 -35.86 -20.45 16.03
C ILE A 225 -35.60 -20.18 17.51
N VAL A 226 -34.84 -19.12 17.79
CA VAL A 226 -34.67 -18.54 19.14
C VAL A 226 -35.32 -17.16 19.15
N GLU A 227 -36.33 -16.98 20.01
CA GLU A 227 -37.05 -15.70 20.17
C GLU A 227 -36.68 -15.02 21.50
N SER A 228 -36.53 -13.69 21.51
CA SER A 228 -36.54 -12.95 22.78
C SER A 228 -37.94 -12.93 23.38
N ASN A 229 -38.00 -13.09 24.70
CA ASN A 229 -39.23 -12.97 25.46
C ASN A 229 -39.55 -11.54 25.92
N THR A 230 -38.76 -10.55 25.53
CA THR A 230 -38.87 -9.17 25.99
C THR A 230 -39.19 -8.25 24.82
N THR A 231 -40.32 -7.54 24.91
CA THR A 231 -40.76 -6.55 23.90
C THR A 231 -39.70 -5.46 23.71
N GLY A 232 -39.28 -5.23 22.46
CA GLY A 232 -38.46 -4.09 22.09
C GLY A 232 -36.93 -4.27 22.17
N GLU A 233 -36.41 -5.47 22.45
CA GLU A 233 -34.95 -5.67 22.56
C GLU A 233 -34.20 -5.74 21.24
N TRP A 234 -34.89 -6.08 20.15
CA TRP A 234 -34.36 -6.27 18.80
C TRP A 234 -33.25 -7.34 18.77
N PHE A 235 -33.50 -8.48 19.42
CA PHE A 235 -32.63 -9.65 19.34
C PHE A 235 -32.48 -10.16 17.89
N GLY A 236 -31.25 -10.45 17.46
CA GLY A 236 -30.94 -10.79 16.06
C GLY A 236 -30.65 -9.58 15.17
N PHE A 237 -30.48 -8.38 15.75
CA PHE A 237 -30.18 -7.16 14.98
C PHE A 237 -28.87 -7.27 14.17
N SER A 238 -27.86 -7.90 14.74
CA SER A 238 -26.59 -8.23 14.09
C SER A 238 -26.23 -9.69 14.39
N LEU A 239 -25.50 -10.33 13.47
CA LEU A 239 -25.09 -11.73 13.53
C LEU A 239 -23.62 -11.87 13.14
N ALA A 240 -22.92 -12.85 13.70
CA ALA A 240 -21.61 -13.30 13.21
C ALA A 240 -21.43 -14.81 13.50
N ASN A 241 -20.73 -15.52 12.61
CA ASN A 241 -20.38 -16.92 12.81
C ASN A 241 -19.02 -17.00 13.53
N LEU A 242 -18.90 -17.84 14.58
CA LEU A 242 -17.61 -18.16 15.20
C LEU A 242 -16.99 -19.44 14.61
N GLY A 243 -17.77 -20.21 13.86
CA GLY A 243 -17.51 -21.60 13.53
C GLY A 243 -17.77 -22.53 14.73
N ASN A 244 -17.50 -23.80 14.52
CA ASN A 244 -17.41 -24.81 15.56
C ASN A 244 -16.16 -24.59 16.43
N VAL A 245 -16.35 -24.01 17.62
CA VAL A 245 -15.25 -23.60 18.51
C VAL A 245 -15.17 -24.39 19.82
N ASP A 246 -16.23 -25.11 20.19
CA ASP A 246 -16.22 -26.03 21.33
C ASP A 246 -15.99 -27.51 20.96
N GLY A 247 -15.93 -27.82 19.66
CA GLY A 247 -15.62 -29.15 19.12
C GLY A 247 -16.79 -30.14 19.14
N PHE A 248 -18.01 -29.67 19.40
CA PHE A 248 -19.23 -30.45 19.23
C PHE A 248 -19.77 -30.31 17.79
N ASP A 249 -20.99 -30.74 17.54
CA ASP A 249 -21.66 -30.60 16.26
C ASP A 249 -22.33 -29.21 16.14
N GLY A 250 -22.22 -28.57 14.97
CA GLY A 250 -22.78 -27.25 14.70
C GLY A 250 -21.90 -26.08 15.14
N ASP A 251 -22.04 -24.96 14.44
CA ASP A 251 -21.34 -23.69 14.65
C ASP A 251 -21.89 -22.87 15.82
N GLU A 252 -21.01 -22.12 16.49
CA GLU A 252 -21.39 -21.15 17.50
C GLU A 252 -21.70 -19.80 16.84
N LEU A 253 -22.85 -19.21 17.17
CA LEU A 253 -23.29 -17.95 16.57
C LEU A 253 -23.30 -16.82 17.59
N LEU A 254 -22.94 -15.62 17.15
CA LEU A 254 -23.19 -14.38 17.88
C LEU A 254 -24.48 -13.72 17.42
N ALA A 255 -25.24 -13.15 18.36
CA ALA A 255 -26.41 -12.33 18.07
C ALA A 255 -26.47 -11.06 18.94
N GLY A 256 -26.66 -9.91 18.31
CA GLY A 256 -26.85 -8.62 18.97
C GLY A 256 -28.30 -8.34 19.36
N ALA A 257 -28.50 -7.62 20.47
CA ALA A 257 -29.78 -7.05 20.89
C ALA A 257 -29.55 -5.65 21.50
N PRO A 258 -29.36 -4.60 20.67
CA PRO A 258 -28.93 -3.28 21.13
C PRO A 258 -29.91 -2.59 22.08
N TYR A 259 -31.18 -2.98 22.07
CA TYR A 259 -32.23 -2.43 22.95
C TYR A 259 -32.60 -3.35 24.11
N SER A 260 -31.78 -4.36 24.42
CA SER A 260 -31.97 -5.20 25.60
C SER A 260 -31.70 -4.42 26.89
N GLY A 261 -32.79 -4.03 27.56
CA GLY A 261 -32.75 -3.15 28.72
C GLY A 261 -32.24 -1.75 28.37
N ASP A 262 -31.47 -1.15 29.26
CA ASP A 262 -30.80 0.14 29.05
C ASP A 262 -29.36 -0.03 28.53
N THR A 263 -28.85 -1.27 28.43
CA THR A 263 -27.43 -1.56 28.12
C THR A 263 -27.20 -2.04 26.69
N GLY A 264 -28.17 -2.74 26.10
CA GLY A 264 -27.92 -3.66 25.00
C GLY A 264 -27.17 -4.92 25.45
N LYS A 265 -27.16 -5.95 24.59
CA LYS A 265 -26.52 -7.25 24.84
C LYS A 265 -25.91 -7.89 23.59
N LEU A 266 -24.88 -8.69 23.86
CA LEU A 266 -24.36 -9.75 22.99
C LEU A 266 -24.85 -11.10 23.52
N PHE A 267 -25.26 -12.00 22.63
CA PHE A 267 -25.61 -13.39 22.95
C PHE A 267 -24.72 -14.36 22.17
N VAL A 268 -24.38 -15.49 22.80
CA VAL A 268 -23.81 -16.67 22.13
C VAL A 268 -24.93 -17.70 22.01
N LEU A 269 -25.20 -18.17 20.79
CA LEU A 269 -26.22 -19.14 20.47
C LEU A 269 -25.57 -20.47 20.05
N ILE A 270 -26.19 -21.58 20.44
CA ILE A 270 -25.77 -22.93 20.06
C ILE A 270 -26.97 -23.80 19.73
N LYS A 271 -26.78 -24.69 18.75
CA LYS A 271 -27.66 -25.81 18.42
C LYS A 271 -26.77 -27.05 18.35
N ARG A 272 -27.26 -28.16 18.91
CA ARG A 272 -26.58 -29.46 18.96
C ARG A 272 -27.59 -30.56 18.63
N SER A 273 -27.15 -31.71 18.15
CA SER A 273 -27.99 -32.83 17.81
C SER A 273 -28.83 -33.29 19.01
N GLY A 274 -30.14 -33.41 18.80
CA GLY A 274 -31.10 -33.75 19.85
C GLY A 274 -31.26 -32.70 20.96
N GLN A 275 -30.72 -31.48 20.80
CA GLN A 275 -30.92 -30.36 21.71
C GLN A 275 -31.62 -29.19 21.00
N PRO A 276 -32.44 -28.40 21.68
CA PRO A 276 -33.01 -27.19 21.09
C PRO A 276 -31.93 -26.13 20.85
N PHE A 277 -32.06 -25.41 19.74
CA PHE A 277 -31.36 -24.14 19.51
C PHE A 277 -31.65 -23.18 20.68
N ARG A 278 -30.60 -22.58 21.26
CA ARG A 278 -30.72 -21.77 22.48
C ARG A 278 -29.60 -20.77 22.66
N VAL A 279 -29.87 -19.77 23.48
CA VAL A 279 -28.83 -18.94 24.13
C VAL A 279 -28.01 -19.80 25.09
N LEU A 280 -26.69 -19.80 24.90
CA LEU A 280 -25.71 -20.36 25.85
C LEU A 280 -25.30 -19.30 26.90
N VAL A 281 -24.94 -18.10 26.43
CA VAL A 281 -24.38 -17.00 27.21
C VAL A 281 -24.97 -15.67 26.74
N SER A 282 -25.09 -14.71 27.66
CA SER A 282 -25.38 -13.32 27.33
C SER A 282 -24.45 -12.38 28.09
N LEU A 283 -23.87 -11.40 27.39
CA LEU A 283 -23.03 -10.32 27.92
C LEU A 283 -23.76 -9.00 27.76
N SER A 284 -23.50 -8.02 28.63
CA SER A 284 -24.22 -6.74 28.67
C SER A 284 -23.23 -5.57 28.80
N GLY A 285 -23.56 -4.44 28.16
CA GLY A 285 -22.78 -3.21 28.25
C GLY A 285 -23.02 -2.44 29.54
N ALA A 286 -22.48 -1.23 29.61
CA ALA A 286 -22.90 -0.21 30.57
C ALA A 286 -24.25 0.40 30.15
N ALA A 287 -24.89 1.12 31.07
CA ALA A 287 -26.15 1.82 30.79
C ALA A 287 -25.94 2.92 29.73
N GLY A 288 -26.77 2.90 28.69
CA GLY A 288 -26.69 3.77 27.52
C GLY A 288 -25.86 3.23 26.35
N ASP A 289 -25.10 2.12 26.51
CA ASP A 289 -24.16 1.66 25.48
C ASP A 289 -24.84 1.25 24.15
N GLN A 290 -26.05 0.68 24.20
CA GLN A 290 -26.68 -0.04 23.08
C GLN A 290 -25.78 -1.15 22.51
N LEU A 291 -25.13 -1.92 23.39
CA LEU A 291 -24.24 -3.01 23.01
C LEU A 291 -24.95 -4.04 22.12
N GLY A 292 -24.32 -4.43 21.01
CA GLY A 292 -24.88 -5.38 20.04
C GLY A 292 -25.50 -4.74 18.80
N VAL A 293 -25.24 -3.44 18.53
CA VAL A 293 -25.49 -2.87 17.19
C VAL A 293 -24.65 -3.61 16.14
N SER A 294 -23.40 -3.91 16.48
CA SER A 294 -22.51 -4.80 15.72
C SER A 294 -21.95 -5.89 16.63
N VAL A 295 -21.64 -7.03 16.03
CA VAL A 295 -20.98 -8.17 16.68
C VAL A 295 -19.96 -8.77 15.71
N ALA A 296 -18.84 -9.26 16.25
CA ALA A 296 -17.82 -9.95 15.48
C ALA A 296 -17.14 -10.99 16.38
N GLY A 297 -16.57 -12.03 15.80
CA GLY A 297 -15.75 -12.97 16.56
C GLY A 297 -15.02 -13.95 15.65
N ARG A 298 -13.91 -14.50 16.14
CA ARG A 298 -13.05 -15.41 15.40
C ARG A 298 -12.28 -16.34 16.36
N PRO A 299 -12.05 -17.61 16.01
CA PRO A 299 -10.98 -18.41 16.57
C PRO A 299 -9.62 -17.79 16.22
N ALA A 300 -8.62 -17.93 17.09
CA ALA A 300 -7.25 -17.49 16.85
C ALA A 300 -6.26 -18.66 16.89
N GLY A 301 -5.12 -18.51 16.21
CA GLY A 301 -4.06 -19.53 16.13
C GLY A 301 -3.47 -19.98 17.48
N ASN A 302 -3.77 -19.25 18.57
CA ASN A 302 -3.34 -19.56 19.94
C ASN A 302 -4.32 -20.47 20.72
N ASN A 303 -5.32 -21.07 20.06
CA ASN A 303 -6.38 -21.89 20.69
C ASN A 303 -7.27 -21.09 21.67
N LYS A 304 -7.50 -19.80 21.38
CA LYS A 304 -8.53 -18.98 22.02
C LYS A 304 -9.57 -18.54 20.99
N ILE A 305 -10.70 -18.05 21.49
CA ILE A 305 -11.76 -17.45 20.68
C ILE A 305 -11.96 -16.03 21.18
N TYR A 306 -12.00 -15.07 20.25
CA TYR A 306 -12.24 -13.68 20.55
C TYR A 306 -13.65 -13.33 20.08
N ILE A 307 -14.42 -12.69 20.95
CA ILE A 307 -15.78 -12.21 20.62
C ILE A 307 -15.87 -10.73 20.98
N ALA A 308 -16.51 -9.94 20.14
CA ALA A 308 -16.65 -8.51 20.30
C ALA A 308 -18.08 -8.05 20.05
N ALA A 309 -18.45 -6.96 20.69
CA ALA A 309 -19.69 -6.25 20.41
C ALA A 309 -19.51 -4.74 20.51
N GLY A 310 -20.18 -4.04 19.60
CA GLY A 310 -20.17 -2.59 19.50
C GLY A 310 -21.41 -1.97 20.14
N GLY A 311 -21.20 -0.87 20.84
CA GLY A 311 -22.22 -0.05 21.48
C GLY A 311 -22.02 1.42 21.12
N PRO A 312 -22.47 1.88 19.94
CA PRO A 312 -22.16 3.21 19.41
C PRO A 312 -22.79 4.39 20.17
N GLU A 313 -23.75 4.12 21.07
CA GLU A 313 -24.39 5.17 21.89
C GLU A 313 -23.75 5.32 23.28
N ALA A 314 -22.75 4.48 23.60
CA ALA A 314 -21.94 4.56 24.81
C ALA A 314 -21.39 5.97 25.06
N ASN A 315 -21.32 6.35 26.33
CA ASN A 315 -20.84 7.66 26.79
C ASN A 315 -21.52 8.86 26.07
N SER A 316 -22.82 8.75 25.76
CA SER A 316 -23.62 9.76 25.05
C SER A 316 -23.24 9.94 23.56
N GLY A 317 -23.19 8.83 22.82
CA GLY A 317 -22.91 8.84 21.37
C GLY A 317 -21.42 8.93 21.01
N ALA A 318 -20.52 8.73 21.97
CA ALA A 318 -19.10 8.52 21.68
C ALA A 318 -18.85 7.12 21.13
N GLY A 319 -19.59 6.14 21.65
CA GLY A 319 -19.50 4.75 21.27
C GLY A 319 -18.39 3.98 21.97
N ALA A 320 -18.50 2.66 21.94
CA ALA A 320 -17.56 1.73 22.52
C ALA A 320 -17.51 0.41 21.75
N ALA A 321 -16.35 -0.24 21.75
CA ALA A 321 -16.17 -1.62 21.30
C ALA A 321 -15.57 -2.42 22.45
N ILE A 322 -16.15 -3.56 22.77
CA ILE A 322 -15.72 -4.41 23.89
C ILE A 322 -15.37 -5.79 23.36
N VAL A 323 -14.22 -6.33 23.79
CA VAL A 323 -13.70 -7.63 23.36
C VAL A 323 -13.55 -8.56 24.58
N TRP A 324 -13.98 -9.81 24.44
CA TRP A 324 -13.87 -10.87 25.43
C TRP A 324 -13.15 -12.10 24.89
N GLU A 325 -12.39 -12.77 25.75
CA GLU A 325 -11.81 -14.08 25.50
C GLU A 325 -12.81 -15.19 25.89
N ALA A 326 -13.27 -15.98 24.93
CA ALA A 326 -14.02 -17.20 25.18
C ALA A 326 -13.06 -18.43 25.29
N PRO A 327 -13.39 -19.44 26.12
CA PRO A 327 -14.63 -19.61 26.90
C PRO A 327 -14.61 -18.94 28.28
N SER A 328 -13.53 -18.24 28.67
CA SER A 328 -13.43 -17.63 30.02
C SER A 328 -14.40 -16.44 30.24
N LEU A 329 -14.84 -15.82 29.14
CA LEU A 329 -15.62 -14.59 29.07
C LEU A 329 -14.93 -13.41 29.80
N THR A 330 -13.59 -13.46 29.88
CA THR A 330 -12.79 -12.37 30.44
C THR A 330 -12.79 -11.21 29.45
N GLN A 331 -13.22 -10.02 29.89
CA GLN A 331 -13.06 -8.82 29.08
C GLN A 331 -11.57 -8.50 28.94
N LEU A 332 -11.08 -8.46 27.72
CA LEU A 332 -9.68 -8.14 27.40
C LEU A 332 -9.50 -6.63 27.25
N ILE A 333 -10.29 -6.04 26.36
CA ILE A 333 -10.19 -4.63 25.96
C ILE A 333 -11.59 -4.03 25.94
N ARG A 334 -11.69 -2.77 26.36
CA ARG A 334 -12.78 -1.86 25.99
C ARG A 334 -12.14 -0.62 25.36
N LEU A 335 -12.58 -0.31 24.15
CA LEU A 335 -12.29 0.92 23.44
C LEU A 335 -13.50 1.83 23.65
N ASP A 336 -13.27 3.10 23.97
CA ASP A 336 -14.31 4.15 24.06
C ASP A 336 -13.91 5.28 23.10
N GLY A 337 -14.85 5.74 22.26
CA GLY A 337 -14.61 6.80 21.28
C GLY A 337 -14.58 8.22 21.88
N ALA A 338 -14.31 9.23 21.05
CA ALA A 338 -14.56 10.62 21.40
C ALA A 338 -16.03 11.00 21.17
N ALA A 339 -16.48 12.10 21.78
CA ALA A 339 -17.88 12.50 21.78
C ALA A 339 -18.45 12.74 20.37
N GLY A 340 -19.39 11.88 19.95
CA GLY A 340 -20.02 11.90 18.63
C GLY A 340 -19.40 10.95 17.61
N ASP A 341 -18.35 10.19 17.94
CA ASP A 341 -17.68 9.29 16.99
C ASP A 341 -18.54 8.09 16.58
N GLN A 342 -19.45 7.66 17.46
CA GLN A 342 -20.24 6.43 17.33
C GLN A 342 -19.34 5.19 17.13
N LEU A 343 -18.24 5.09 17.89
CA LEU A 343 -17.29 3.99 17.82
C LEU A 343 -17.96 2.63 18.09
N GLY A 344 -17.61 1.61 17.30
CA GLY A 344 -18.25 0.30 17.35
C GLY A 344 -19.59 0.24 16.61
N TYR A 345 -19.85 1.16 15.68
CA TYR A 345 -21.05 1.06 14.83
C TYR A 345 -20.99 -0.17 13.92
N SER A 346 -19.79 -0.49 13.41
CA SER A 346 -19.48 -1.74 12.71
C SER A 346 -18.18 -2.34 13.27
N LEU A 347 -18.08 -3.67 13.18
CA LEU A 347 -16.95 -4.46 13.67
C LEU A 347 -16.68 -5.63 12.72
N SER A 348 -15.41 -5.99 12.55
CA SER A 348 -14.96 -7.27 11.97
C SER A 348 -13.64 -7.70 12.61
N MET A 349 -13.17 -8.92 12.35
CA MET A 349 -11.88 -9.42 12.85
C MET A 349 -11.06 -10.04 11.70
N LEU A 350 -9.82 -9.59 11.57
CA LEU A 350 -8.82 -10.17 10.66
C LEU A 350 -8.10 -11.34 11.36
N GLU A 351 -7.53 -12.26 10.59
CA GLU A 351 -6.82 -13.41 11.15
C GLU A 351 -5.59 -13.03 11.99
N ASP A 352 -4.69 -12.23 11.40
CA ASP A 352 -3.44 -11.72 11.98
C ASP A 352 -2.81 -10.75 10.96
N ALA A 353 -3.05 -9.45 11.10
CA ALA A 353 -2.58 -8.44 10.12
C ALA A 353 -1.22 -7.83 10.50
N ASN A 354 -0.77 -8.00 11.74
CA ASN A 354 0.55 -7.57 12.23
C ASN A 354 1.57 -8.72 12.38
N PHE A 355 1.13 -9.97 12.21
CA PHE A 355 1.91 -11.21 12.33
C PHE A 355 2.41 -11.51 13.76
N ASP A 356 1.66 -11.12 14.79
CA ASP A 356 1.97 -11.41 16.19
C ASP A 356 1.38 -12.75 16.71
N GLY A 357 0.56 -13.41 15.89
CA GLY A 357 -0.10 -14.68 16.15
C GLY A 357 -1.52 -14.55 16.71
N LEU A 358 -2.11 -13.36 16.68
CA LEU A 358 -3.44 -13.05 17.22
C LEU A 358 -4.31 -12.30 16.21
N VAL A 359 -5.62 -12.38 16.43
CA VAL A 359 -6.63 -11.73 15.57
C VAL A 359 -6.68 -10.23 15.84
N ASP A 360 -6.80 -9.44 14.79
CA ASP A 360 -6.89 -7.98 14.86
C ASP A 360 -8.34 -7.50 14.73
N LEU A 361 -8.68 -6.41 15.43
CA LEU A 361 -10.03 -5.86 15.45
C LEU A 361 -10.16 -4.67 14.50
N VAL A 362 -11.09 -4.76 13.56
CA VAL A 362 -11.50 -3.61 12.74
C VAL A 362 -12.70 -2.93 13.40
N VAL A 363 -12.65 -1.60 13.53
CA VAL A 363 -13.69 -0.80 14.17
C VAL A 363 -14.12 0.37 13.28
N GLY A 364 -15.43 0.46 13.04
CA GLY A 364 -16.06 1.59 12.35
C GLY A 364 -16.65 2.63 13.31
N SER A 365 -16.37 3.89 13.03
CA SER A 365 -16.79 5.08 13.80
C SER A 365 -17.37 6.14 12.84
N PRO A 366 -18.58 5.94 12.28
CA PRO A 366 -19.15 6.74 11.19
C PRO A 366 -19.62 8.15 11.59
N GLY A 367 -19.64 8.47 12.88
CA GLY A 367 -19.86 9.83 13.38
C GLY A 367 -18.58 10.65 13.48
N ALA A 368 -17.41 9.98 13.55
CA ALA A 368 -16.13 10.59 13.87
C ALA A 368 -15.76 11.71 12.91
N THR A 369 -15.26 12.82 13.49
CA THR A 369 -14.76 14.02 12.80
C THR A 369 -15.68 14.58 11.69
N SER A 370 -16.98 14.25 11.70
CA SER A 370 -17.95 14.44 10.62
C SER A 370 -17.66 13.73 9.29
N THR A 371 -16.53 13.04 9.16
CA THR A 371 -16.15 12.27 7.96
C THR A 371 -16.54 10.80 8.06
N GLY A 372 -16.54 10.25 9.26
CA GLY A 372 -16.41 8.82 9.54
C GLY A 372 -14.94 8.39 9.55
N LEU A 373 -14.64 7.43 10.42
CA LEU A 373 -13.30 6.87 10.68
C LEU A 373 -13.39 5.33 10.68
N LEU A 374 -12.36 4.69 10.14
CA LEU A 374 -12.10 3.26 10.26
C LEU A 374 -10.75 3.07 10.96
N GLN A 375 -10.67 2.12 11.89
CA GLN A 375 -9.45 1.80 12.62
C GLN A 375 -9.22 0.28 12.61
N VAL A 376 -7.96 -0.14 12.56
CA VAL A 376 -7.54 -1.53 12.83
C VAL A 376 -6.68 -1.50 14.09
N LEU A 377 -6.99 -2.37 15.05
CA LEU A 377 -6.32 -2.42 16.35
C LEU A 377 -5.80 -3.82 16.66
N ASP A 378 -4.56 -3.84 17.14
CA ASP A 378 -3.87 -4.98 17.70
C ASP A 378 -4.54 -5.39 19.04
N LEU A 379 -5.02 -6.63 19.13
CA LEU A 379 -5.63 -7.17 20.35
C LEU A 379 -4.63 -7.69 21.39
N GLN A 380 -3.36 -7.88 21.03
CA GLN A 380 -2.26 -8.16 21.95
C GLN A 380 -1.90 -6.94 22.80
N THR A 381 -1.71 -5.80 22.15
CA THR A 381 -1.18 -4.57 22.75
C THR A 381 -2.24 -3.49 22.99
N GLY A 382 -3.38 -3.58 22.31
CA GLY A 382 -4.41 -2.54 22.30
C GLY A 382 -3.98 -1.28 21.54
N THR A 383 -3.01 -1.38 20.63
CA THR A 383 -2.52 -0.25 19.83
C THR A 383 -3.20 -0.17 18.47
N GLU A 384 -3.26 1.03 17.89
CA GLU A 384 -3.77 1.23 16.54
C GLU A 384 -2.69 0.81 15.52
N LEU A 385 -3.01 -0.16 14.67
CA LEU A 385 -2.17 -0.60 13.55
C LEU A 385 -2.37 0.29 12.32
N TYR A 386 -3.61 0.73 12.10
CA TYR A 386 -4.00 1.58 10.98
C TYR A 386 -5.23 2.41 11.31
N SER A 387 -5.32 3.60 10.74
CA SER A 387 -6.59 4.32 10.65
C SER A 387 -6.70 5.14 9.37
N THR A 388 -7.95 5.31 8.91
CA THR A 388 -8.28 6.16 7.77
C THR A 388 -9.62 6.83 7.95
N SER A 389 -9.75 8.04 7.40
CA SER A 389 -10.95 8.87 7.54
C SER A 389 -11.51 9.25 6.18
N GLY A 390 -12.84 9.30 6.08
CA GLY A 390 -13.53 9.59 4.83
C GLY A 390 -13.52 11.08 4.44
N ASN A 391 -14.36 11.43 3.48
CA ASN A 391 -14.67 12.83 3.17
C ASN A 391 -15.77 13.38 4.10
N ASN A 392 -15.88 14.71 4.23
CA ASN A 392 -16.89 15.33 5.10
C ASN A 392 -18.32 14.87 4.72
N GLY A 393 -19.04 14.31 5.70
CA GLY A 393 -20.37 13.75 5.54
C GLY A 393 -20.41 12.32 4.97
N SER A 394 -19.27 11.70 4.67
CA SER A 394 -19.22 10.39 3.98
C SER A 394 -19.64 9.20 4.84
N GLN A 395 -19.40 9.29 6.16
CA GLN A 395 -19.65 8.24 7.15
C GLN A 395 -18.90 6.94 6.86
N LEU A 396 -17.60 7.03 6.57
CA LEU A 396 -16.71 5.87 6.51
C LEU A 396 -16.73 5.10 7.85
N GLY A 397 -16.66 3.78 7.79
CA GLY A 397 -16.83 2.90 8.95
C GLY A 397 -18.31 2.61 9.28
N TRP A 398 -19.23 2.91 8.36
CA TRP A 398 -20.64 2.50 8.50
C TRP A 398 -20.81 0.98 8.49
N SER A 399 -20.05 0.30 7.63
CA SER A 399 -19.97 -1.15 7.53
C SER A 399 -18.53 -1.57 7.29
N THR A 400 -18.14 -2.73 7.81
CA THR A 400 -16.84 -3.35 7.52
C THR A 400 -16.95 -4.87 7.57
N ALA A 401 -16.07 -5.56 6.84
CA ALA A 401 -15.87 -6.99 6.90
C ALA A 401 -14.38 -7.29 6.64
N ALA A 402 -13.90 -8.46 7.09
CA ALA A 402 -12.74 -9.08 6.47
C ALA A 402 -13.16 -9.48 5.04
N ALA A 403 -12.39 -9.11 4.03
CA ALA A 403 -12.73 -9.31 2.63
C ALA A 403 -12.24 -10.67 2.07
N GLY A 404 -11.45 -11.41 2.86
CA GLY A 404 -10.61 -12.50 2.35
C GLY A 404 -9.30 -11.97 1.78
N ASP A 405 -8.50 -12.83 1.16
CA ASP A 405 -7.28 -12.44 0.44
C ASP A 405 -7.66 -12.01 -0.99
N THR A 406 -7.64 -10.71 -1.25
CA THR A 406 -8.09 -10.11 -2.51
C THR A 406 -6.95 -9.75 -3.46
N ASN A 407 -5.70 -10.03 -3.06
CA ASN A 407 -4.48 -9.71 -3.83
C ASN A 407 -3.44 -10.86 -3.87
N GLY A 408 -3.73 -11.98 -3.22
CA GLY A 408 -2.88 -13.16 -3.16
C GLY A 408 -1.69 -13.01 -2.20
N THR A 409 -1.73 -12.14 -1.20
CA THR A 409 -0.65 -12.02 -0.20
C THR A 409 -0.62 -13.19 0.79
N GLY A 410 -1.74 -13.90 0.94
CA GLY A 410 -2.01 -14.87 2.00
C GLY A 410 -2.53 -14.21 3.28
N ILE A 411 -3.08 -13.00 3.19
CA ILE A 411 -3.53 -12.16 4.31
C ILE A 411 -4.89 -11.60 3.94
N GLU A 412 -5.75 -11.38 4.93
CA GLU A 412 -7.07 -10.81 4.68
C GLU A 412 -7.02 -9.28 4.57
N GLU A 413 -7.69 -8.77 3.55
CA GLU A 413 -8.02 -7.36 3.40
C GLU A 413 -9.17 -6.92 4.31
N VAL A 414 -9.23 -5.61 4.56
CA VAL A 414 -10.42 -4.95 5.11
C VAL A 414 -11.23 -4.32 3.98
N ILE A 415 -12.53 -4.62 3.91
CA ILE A 415 -13.48 -3.80 3.14
C ILE A 415 -14.24 -2.85 4.08
N ALA A 416 -14.43 -1.60 3.65
CA ALA A 416 -15.11 -0.57 4.44
C ALA A 416 -16.07 0.30 3.60
N GLY A 417 -17.27 0.49 4.13
CA GLY A 417 -18.36 1.27 3.51
C GLY A 417 -18.46 2.70 4.03
N ALA A 418 -18.75 3.63 3.11
CA ALA A 418 -19.01 5.05 3.36
C ALA A 418 -20.28 5.50 2.60
N PRO A 419 -21.48 5.04 2.98
CA PRO A 419 -22.71 5.14 2.18
C PRO A 419 -23.27 6.55 2.03
N ARG A 420 -22.71 7.56 2.70
CA ARG A 420 -23.10 8.97 2.51
C ARG A 420 -22.10 9.77 1.67
N THR A 421 -21.08 9.12 1.11
CA THR A 421 -20.11 9.76 0.20
C THR A 421 -20.81 10.46 -0.96
N THR A 422 -20.32 11.66 -1.27
CA THR A 422 -20.83 12.51 -2.34
C THR A 422 -19.69 12.81 -3.31
N VAL A 423 -19.75 12.25 -4.52
CA VAL A 423 -18.74 12.46 -5.57
C VAL A 423 -19.31 13.35 -6.68
N THR A 424 -20.49 12.99 -7.18
CA THR A 424 -21.29 13.74 -8.16
C THR A 424 -22.78 13.68 -7.80
N GLY A 425 -23.26 14.63 -6.98
CA GLY A 425 -24.66 14.70 -6.56
C GLY A 425 -24.80 14.77 -5.04
N ASN A 426 -25.54 13.83 -4.44
CA ASN A 426 -25.74 13.73 -2.99
C ASN A 426 -25.84 12.24 -2.60
N ARG A 427 -24.95 11.76 -1.74
CA ARG A 427 -24.96 10.40 -1.16
C ARG A 427 -25.07 9.27 -2.19
N GLN A 428 -24.10 9.18 -3.09
CA GLN A 428 -23.92 7.97 -3.90
C GLN A 428 -23.48 6.80 -3.03
N GLY A 429 -22.65 7.09 -2.02
CA GLY A 429 -21.92 6.07 -1.30
C GLY A 429 -20.58 5.74 -1.98
N LEU A 430 -19.78 4.94 -1.28
CA LEU A 430 -18.43 4.55 -1.65
C LEU A 430 -18.06 3.31 -0.85
N VAL A 431 -17.23 2.45 -1.44
CA VAL A 431 -16.53 1.38 -0.74
C VAL A 431 -15.03 1.49 -1.02
N MET A 432 -14.21 1.04 -0.09
CA MET A 432 -12.76 0.91 -0.23
C MET A 432 -12.28 -0.43 0.29
N VAL A 433 -11.23 -0.95 -0.33
CA VAL A 433 -10.48 -2.11 0.16
C VAL A 433 -9.09 -1.65 0.59
N ILE A 434 -8.65 -2.18 1.74
CA ILE A 434 -7.42 -1.80 2.43
C ILE A 434 -6.65 -3.08 2.74
N SER A 435 -5.44 -3.18 2.19
CA SER A 435 -4.50 -4.29 2.39
C SER A 435 -3.53 -4.01 3.54
N PRO A 436 -3.30 -4.97 4.43
CA PRO A 436 -2.25 -4.89 5.44
C PRO A 436 -0.84 -5.03 4.84
N PRO A 437 0.22 -4.75 5.62
CA PRO A 437 1.59 -5.05 5.24
C PRO A 437 1.83 -6.57 5.07
N ASP A 438 2.42 -6.99 3.94
CA ASP A 438 2.81 -8.39 3.72
C ASP A 438 4.18 -8.68 4.34
N SER A 439 4.16 -8.92 5.66
CA SER A 439 5.35 -9.19 6.46
C SER A 439 5.92 -10.61 6.28
N ASN A 440 5.29 -11.47 5.46
CA ASN A 440 5.86 -12.78 5.11
C ASN A 440 7.14 -12.66 4.29
N ILE A 441 7.41 -11.47 3.74
CA ILE A 441 8.69 -11.11 3.13
C ILE A 441 9.26 -9.87 3.83
N GLY A 442 10.59 -9.74 3.83
CA GLY A 442 11.25 -8.54 4.35
C GLY A 442 10.92 -7.28 3.53
N PRO A 443 11.30 -6.08 4.01
CA PRO A 443 11.24 -4.87 3.19
C PRO A 443 12.03 -5.08 1.89
N MET A 444 11.55 -4.51 0.80
CA MET A 444 12.16 -4.69 -0.52
C MET A 444 13.55 -4.06 -0.57
N GLU A 445 14.58 -4.90 -0.63
CA GLU A 445 15.99 -4.50 -0.51
C GLU A 445 16.59 -4.29 -1.91
N LEU A 446 16.80 -3.02 -2.27
CA LEU A 446 17.46 -2.60 -3.50
C LEU A 446 18.96 -2.45 -3.28
N ASN A 447 19.76 -3.08 -4.12
CA ASN A 447 21.23 -3.09 -4.05
C ASN A 447 21.82 -2.68 -5.40
N LEU A 448 22.69 -1.67 -5.41
CA LEU A 448 23.40 -1.23 -6.61
C LEU A 448 24.76 -1.92 -6.75
N ALA A 449 24.97 -2.59 -7.89
CA ALA A 449 26.23 -3.24 -8.26
C ALA A 449 26.80 -2.64 -9.55
N GLY A 450 28.11 -2.38 -9.56
CA GLY A 450 28.80 -1.71 -10.67
C GLY A 450 29.36 -0.34 -10.24
N SER A 451 29.69 0.50 -11.21
CA SER A 451 30.21 1.85 -10.95
C SER A 451 29.26 2.92 -11.49
N MET A 452 28.97 3.93 -10.66
CA MET A 452 28.26 5.14 -11.05
C MET A 452 29.13 6.03 -11.95
N MET A 453 29.52 5.53 -13.12
CA MET A 453 30.38 6.22 -14.10
C MET A 453 29.69 6.33 -15.47
N GLN A 454 29.87 7.49 -16.12
CA GLN A 454 29.35 7.80 -17.44
C GLN A 454 29.69 6.72 -18.51
N GLY A 455 28.71 5.95 -18.96
CA GLY A 455 28.86 4.93 -20.01
C GLY A 455 29.02 3.50 -19.49
N GLU A 456 29.18 3.31 -18.18
CA GLU A 456 29.25 1.99 -17.54
C GLU A 456 27.84 1.47 -17.16
N PRO A 457 27.64 0.15 -17.08
CA PRO A 457 26.43 -0.45 -16.55
C PRO A 457 26.39 -0.37 -15.02
N VAL A 458 25.21 -0.06 -14.50
CA VAL A 458 24.80 -0.27 -13.11
C VAL A 458 23.74 -1.36 -13.11
N THR A 459 24.01 -2.45 -12.41
CA THR A 459 23.03 -3.49 -12.10
C THR A 459 22.28 -3.09 -10.84
N VAL A 460 20.96 -3.20 -10.88
CA VAL A 460 20.06 -3.01 -9.75
C VAL A 460 19.56 -4.39 -9.38
N ASP A 461 20.07 -4.94 -8.28
CA ASP A 461 19.64 -6.20 -7.71
C ASP A 461 18.54 -5.92 -6.68
N LEU A 462 17.47 -6.71 -6.72
CA LEU A 462 16.31 -6.58 -5.85
C LEU A 462 16.04 -7.92 -5.16
N ILE A 463 15.91 -7.90 -3.83
CA ILE A 463 15.58 -9.08 -3.02
C ILE A 463 14.39 -8.77 -2.12
N ASN A 464 13.82 -9.83 -1.51
CA ASN A 464 12.55 -9.79 -0.78
C ASN A 464 11.38 -9.41 -1.72
N VAL A 465 11.17 -10.25 -2.75
CA VAL A 465 10.13 -10.13 -3.77
C VAL A 465 9.23 -11.38 -3.75
N LYS A 466 7.91 -11.27 -3.92
CA LYS A 466 7.03 -12.45 -4.06
C LYS A 466 7.20 -13.16 -5.40
N GLU A 467 6.93 -14.47 -5.42
CA GLU A 467 6.86 -15.23 -6.68
C GLU A 467 5.65 -14.82 -7.53
N ASN A 468 5.79 -14.94 -8.85
CA ASN A 468 4.85 -14.52 -9.88
C ASN A 468 4.53 -13.01 -9.89
N ALA A 469 5.34 -12.19 -9.23
CA ALA A 469 5.18 -10.74 -9.26
C ALA A 469 5.82 -10.10 -10.50
N ASP A 470 5.28 -8.94 -10.91
CA ASP A 470 5.86 -8.08 -11.92
C ASP A 470 6.67 -6.95 -11.26
N ILE A 471 7.95 -6.84 -11.63
CA ILE A 471 8.90 -5.91 -11.02
C ILE A 471 9.29 -4.81 -11.99
N TYR A 472 8.90 -3.59 -11.64
CA TYR A 472 9.17 -2.36 -12.37
C TYR A 472 10.37 -1.66 -11.74
N PHE A 473 11.43 -1.44 -12.52
CA PHE A 473 12.62 -0.71 -12.09
C PHE A 473 12.64 0.68 -12.73
N TYR A 474 13.02 1.68 -11.94
CA TYR A 474 13.28 3.07 -12.36
C TYR A 474 14.76 3.41 -12.14
N ALA A 475 15.33 4.15 -13.09
CA ALA A 475 16.62 4.83 -12.93
C ALA A 475 16.55 6.24 -13.54
N GLY A 476 16.82 7.30 -12.79
CA GLY A 476 16.65 8.66 -13.31
C GLY A 476 17.24 9.78 -12.46
N THR A 477 17.11 11.01 -12.93
CA THR A 477 17.79 12.19 -12.35
C THR A 477 16.92 13.02 -11.40
N ASN A 478 15.65 12.65 -11.23
CA ASN A 478 14.66 13.45 -10.51
C ASN A 478 14.03 12.68 -9.35
N GLN A 479 13.91 13.31 -8.18
CA GLN A 479 13.19 12.77 -7.03
C GLN A 479 11.69 13.12 -7.02
N ASN A 480 11.20 13.91 -7.99
CA ASN A 480 9.78 14.24 -8.18
C ASN A 480 9.48 14.49 -9.68
N PRO A 481 9.34 13.45 -10.53
CA PRO A 481 9.07 13.56 -11.97
C PRO A 481 7.57 13.73 -12.30
N THR A 482 7.19 13.83 -13.59
CA THR A 482 5.77 13.75 -14.05
C THR A 482 5.55 12.80 -15.25
N THR A 483 4.69 11.78 -15.05
CA THR A 483 4.01 10.81 -15.95
C THR A 483 4.73 10.19 -17.16
N SER A 484 4.47 8.89 -17.40
CA SER A 484 4.88 8.17 -18.63
C SER A 484 3.70 7.97 -19.59
N ALA A 485 3.99 7.70 -20.88
CA ALA A 485 2.99 7.59 -21.94
C ALA A 485 2.19 6.26 -21.96
N PHE A 486 2.48 5.33 -21.04
CA PHE A 486 1.91 3.97 -21.06
C PHE A 486 0.82 3.71 -20.01
N GLY A 487 0.50 4.69 -19.16
CA GLY A 487 -0.74 4.68 -18.36
C GLY A 487 -0.80 3.75 -17.15
N PHE A 488 0.34 3.25 -16.67
CA PHE A 488 0.39 2.39 -15.47
C PHE A 488 0.36 3.22 -14.18
N LEU A 489 -0.54 2.87 -13.26
CA LEU A 489 -0.56 3.31 -11.87
C LEU A 489 0.46 2.52 -11.05
N LEU A 490 1.75 2.82 -11.23
CA LEU A 490 2.76 2.51 -10.21
C LEU A 490 3.33 3.83 -9.69
N ASP A 491 2.74 4.30 -8.60
CA ASP A 491 3.37 5.27 -7.70
C ASP A 491 4.51 4.56 -6.96
N ILE A 492 5.65 4.39 -7.62
CA ILE A 492 6.86 3.94 -6.93
C ILE A 492 7.33 5.13 -6.07
N GLY A 493 6.89 5.19 -4.81
CA GLY A 493 7.39 6.13 -3.79
C GLY A 493 7.29 7.63 -4.10
N ASN A 494 6.22 8.08 -4.75
CA ASN A 494 6.05 9.44 -5.31
C ASN A 494 6.92 9.76 -6.55
N LEU A 495 7.52 8.77 -7.21
CA LEU A 495 8.29 8.94 -8.46
C LEU A 495 7.49 8.52 -9.70
N ILE A 496 7.21 9.44 -10.63
CA ILE A 496 6.39 9.14 -11.82
C ILE A 496 6.93 9.86 -13.07
N GLY A 497 7.43 9.17 -14.12
CA GLY A 497 7.62 9.76 -15.46
C GLY A 497 9.03 10.22 -15.87
N ALA A 498 9.15 11.16 -16.83
CA ALA A 498 10.34 11.27 -17.70
C ALA A 498 10.96 12.67 -17.93
N GLY A 499 12.16 12.87 -17.37
CA GLY A 499 13.20 13.72 -17.94
C GLY A 499 13.99 13.01 -19.05
N GLY A 500 14.88 13.74 -19.74
CA GLY A 500 15.58 13.22 -20.94
C GLY A 500 16.62 12.11 -20.72
N ASN A 501 16.88 11.71 -19.47
CA ASN A 501 17.85 10.68 -19.07
C ASN A 501 17.24 9.63 -18.11
N ASP A 502 15.91 9.49 -18.09
CA ASP A 502 15.24 8.53 -17.21
C ASP A 502 14.96 7.21 -17.94
N TYR A 503 15.09 6.09 -17.22
CA TYR A 503 15.05 4.73 -17.74
C TYR A 503 14.10 3.85 -16.93
N PHE A 504 13.50 2.88 -17.61
CA PHE A 504 12.59 1.91 -17.01
C PHE A 504 12.92 0.50 -17.51
N ALA A 505 12.79 -0.49 -16.64
CA ALA A 505 12.83 -1.91 -16.98
C ALA A 505 11.67 -2.65 -16.28
N LEU A 506 11.25 -3.77 -16.85
CA LEU A 506 10.19 -4.62 -16.31
C LEU A 506 10.63 -6.08 -16.41
N ASN A 507 10.68 -6.76 -15.27
CA ASN A 507 10.84 -8.21 -15.18
C ASN A 507 9.50 -8.81 -14.73
N THR A 508 8.83 -9.56 -15.60
CA THR A 508 7.53 -10.17 -15.29
C THR A 508 7.67 -11.58 -14.73
N ASN A 509 6.70 -12.01 -13.92
CA ASN A 509 6.64 -13.36 -13.33
C ASN A 509 7.94 -13.78 -12.64
N VAL A 510 8.44 -12.97 -11.69
CA VAL A 510 9.68 -13.26 -10.94
C VAL A 510 9.52 -14.53 -10.10
N VAL A 511 10.58 -15.35 -10.03
CA VAL A 511 10.60 -16.62 -9.27
C VAL A 511 11.86 -16.67 -8.41
N GLY A 512 11.79 -17.24 -7.21
CA GLY A 512 12.96 -17.39 -6.33
C GLY A 512 13.35 -16.13 -5.53
N GLY A 513 12.39 -15.25 -5.24
CA GLY A 513 12.53 -14.21 -4.21
C GLY A 513 13.40 -12.99 -4.55
N SER A 514 13.94 -12.92 -5.77
CA SER A 514 14.90 -11.90 -6.20
C SER A 514 14.93 -11.72 -7.71
N THR A 515 15.35 -10.55 -8.18
CA THR A 515 15.44 -10.21 -9.61
C THR A 515 16.40 -9.03 -9.86
N SER A 516 16.85 -8.84 -11.09
CA SER A 516 17.83 -7.79 -11.42
C SER A 516 17.53 -7.07 -12.74
N ALA A 517 17.81 -5.77 -12.81
CA ALA A 517 17.81 -4.98 -14.04
C ALA A 517 19.17 -4.32 -14.28
N VAL A 518 19.52 -4.04 -15.54
CA VAL A 518 20.79 -3.38 -15.90
C VAL A 518 20.51 -2.07 -16.64
N PHE A 519 21.06 -0.97 -16.10
CA PHE A 519 20.93 0.37 -16.65
C PHE A 519 22.31 0.91 -17.03
N ASN A 520 22.47 1.38 -18.26
CA ASN A 520 23.70 2.07 -18.68
C ASN A 520 23.59 3.55 -18.35
N VAL A 521 24.51 4.10 -17.56
CA VAL A 521 24.59 5.54 -17.33
C VAL A 521 24.90 6.21 -18.67
N PRO A 522 24.08 7.15 -19.20
CA PRO A 522 24.38 7.72 -20.51
C PRO A 522 25.65 8.58 -20.42
N ALA A 523 26.54 8.44 -21.40
CA ALA A 523 27.82 9.16 -21.46
C ALA A 523 27.67 10.70 -21.54
N SER A 524 26.45 11.19 -21.80
CA SER A 524 26.07 12.61 -21.77
C SER A 524 25.65 13.12 -20.39
N THR A 525 25.48 12.27 -19.37
CA THR A 525 25.13 12.72 -18.00
C THR A 525 26.25 13.58 -17.42
N PRO A 526 26.03 14.85 -17.04
CA PRO A 526 27.10 15.67 -16.45
C PRO A 526 27.67 15.07 -15.15
N GLY A 527 28.97 15.20 -14.94
CA GLY A 527 29.60 14.81 -13.68
C GLY A 527 28.98 15.49 -12.47
N GLY A 528 28.76 14.73 -11.39
CA GLY A 528 28.10 15.22 -10.19
C GLY A 528 26.57 15.31 -10.30
N THR A 529 25.96 14.88 -11.41
CA THR A 529 24.52 14.58 -11.45
C THR A 529 24.25 13.41 -10.51
N ILE A 530 23.20 13.48 -9.69
CA ILE A 530 22.75 12.32 -8.92
C ILE A 530 21.83 11.48 -9.82
N LEU A 531 22.11 10.18 -9.93
CA LEU A 531 21.15 9.20 -10.44
C LEU A 531 20.55 8.45 -9.26
N TYR A 532 19.23 8.32 -9.28
CA TYR A 532 18.40 7.61 -8.31
C TYR A 532 17.87 6.33 -8.94
N PHE A 533 17.70 5.30 -8.12
CA PHE A 533 17.14 4.02 -8.49
C PHE A 533 16.05 3.62 -7.48
N GLN A 534 14.96 3.05 -7.99
CA GLN A 534 13.90 2.48 -7.17
C GLN A 534 13.26 1.32 -7.93
N ALA A 535 12.62 0.39 -7.22
CA ALA A 535 11.80 -0.64 -7.81
C ALA A 535 10.41 -0.71 -7.16
N GLY A 536 9.45 -1.23 -7.90
CA GLY A 536 8.09 -1.51 -7.44
C GLY A 536 7.68 -2.92 -7.83
N GLU A 537 7.09 -3.64 -6.89
CA GLU A 537 6.43 -4.93 -7.11
C GLU A 537 4.94 -4.68 -7.27
N TYR A 538 4.40 -5.14 -8.40
CA TYR A 538 2.96 -5.19 -8.65
C TYR A 538 2.52 -6.64 -8.77
N ARG A 539 1.41 -6.97 -8.12
CA ARG A 539 0.83 -8.31 -8.14
C ARG A 539 -0.64 -8.22 -7.75
N ASN A 540 -1.54 -8.57 -8.66
CA ASN A 540 -2.99 -8.64 -8.43
C ASN A 540 -3.56 -7.39 -7.71
N GLY A 541 -3.35 -6.20 -8.29
CA GLY A 541 -3.83 -4.93 -7.72
C GLY A 541 -2.96 -4.37 -6.58
N PHE A 542 -2.33 -5.24 -5.80
CA PHE A 542 -1.41 -4.85 -4.75
C PHE A 542 -0.08 -4.32 -5.31
N THR A 543 0.42 -3.23 -4.71
CA THR A 543 1.70 -2.60 -5.05
C THR A 543 2.54 -2.36 -3.80
N ARG A 544 3.83 -2.75 -3.83
CA ARG A 544 4.85 -2.29 -2.87
C ARG A 544 6.06 -1.71 -3.59
N ILE A 545 6.91 -1.02 -2.83
CA ILE A 545 8.02 -0.23 -3.36
C ILE A 545 9.29 -0.48 -2.56
N SER A 546 10.46 -0.34 -3.18
CA SER A 546 11.75 -0.31 -2.48
C SER A 546 12.01 1.08 -1.90
N ASP A 547 13.01 1.16 -1.03
CA ASP A 547 13.73 2.41 -0.80
C ASP A 547 14.34 2.98 -2.11
N VAL A 548 14.65 4.27 -2.10
CA VAL A 548 15.43 4.92 -3.16
C VAL A 548 16.91 4.83 -2.82
N ASP A 549 17.72 4.19 -3.66
CA ASP A 549 19.19 4.28 -3.61
C ASP A 549 19.69 5.21 -4.73
N GLY A 550 20.97 5.58 -4.71
CA GLY A 550 21.57 6.38 -5.76
C GLY A 550 22.95 6.91 -5.43
N GLY A 551 23.51 7.66 -6.36
CA GLY A 551 24.85 8.20 -6.21
C GLY A 551 25.20 9.28 -7.22
N LEU A 552 26.29 9.98 -6.94
CA LEU A 552 26.87 10.95 -7.87
C LEU A 552 27.51 10.20 -9.05
N VAL A 553 27.07 10.53 -10.26
CA VAL A 553 27.71 10.10 -11.49
C VAL A 553 29.11 10.72 -11.55
N ALA A 554 30.11 9.85 -11.41
CA ALA A 554 31.49 10.19 -11.68
C ALA A 554 31.75 10.23 -13.19
N GLU A 555 32.67 11.11 -13.56
CA GLU A 555 33.18 11.19 -14.92
C GLU A 555 34.42 10.31 -15.01
N HIS A 556 34.64 9.68 -16.16
CA HIS A 556 35.89 8.97 -16.35
C HIS A 556 37.06 9.98 -16.42
N PRO A 557 38.17 9.70 -15.72
CA PRO A 557 39.36 10.52 -15.82
C PRO A 557 39.90 10.51 -17.25
N LEU A 558 40.36 11.66 -17.70
CA LEU A 558 41.31 11.73 -18.81
C LEU A 558 42.70 11.66 -18.18
N ASP A 559 43.40 10.55 -18.39
CA ASP A 559 44.77 10.35 -17.93
C ASP A 559 45.75 10.53 -19.08
N LEU A 560 46.94 11.04 -18.80
CA LEU A 560 47.97 11.31 -19.80
C LEU A 560 49.32 10.77 -19.33
N THR A 561 50.02 10.07 -20.20
CA THR A 561 51.32 9.44 -19.91
C THR A 561 52.31 9.63 -21.05
N LEU A 562 53.61 9.50 -20.72
CA LEU A 562 54.70 9.40 -21.69
C LEU A 562 55.34 8.02 -21.58
N ASP A 563 55.74 7.45 -22.71
CA ASP A 563 56.54 6.21 -22.75
C ASP A 563 57.98 6.40 -22.21
N SER A 564 58.50 7.62 -22.28
CA SER A 564 59.91 7.93 -22.03
C SER A 564 60.13 9.38 -21.57
N PRO A 565 61.21 9.67 -20.81
CA PRO A 565 61.60 11.02 -20.48
C PRO A 565 61.94 11.82 -21.76
N PRO A 566 61.36 13.02 -21.95
CA PRO A 566 61.48 13.76 -23.20
C PRO A 566 62.90 14.31 -23.41
N THR A 567 63.51 13.94 -24.54
CA THR A 567 64.89 14.29 -24.94
C THR A 567 64.89 14.99 -26.30
N ALA A 568 65.72 16.03 -26.48
CA ALA A 568 65.68 16.83 -27.70
C ALA A 568 66.02 16.00 -28.96
N GLY A 569 65.19 16.12 -30.01
CA GLY A 569 65.35 15.38 -31.26
C GLY A 569 64.90 13.91 -31.24
N GLN A 570 64.44 13.39 -30.09
CA GLN A 570 63.88 12.04 -30.00
C GLN A 570 62.36 12.06 -30.18
N ALA A 571 61.81 10.92 -30.62
CA ALA A 571 60.38 10.67 -30.62
C ALA A 571 59.95 10.20 -29.22
N ILE A 572 58.81 10.73 -28.77
CA ILE A 572 58.08 10.27 -27.59
C ILE A 572 56.70 9.78 -28.02
N VAL A 573 56.16 8.83 -27.27
CA VAL A 573 54.76 8.40 -27.38
C VAL A 573 53.98 9.01 -26.22
N ILE A 574 53.07 9.91 -26.56
CA ILE A 574 52.12 10.51 -25.62
C ILE A 574 50.84 9.69 -25.71
N THR A 575 50.46 9.06 -24.60
CA THR A 575 49.25 8.22 -24.53
C THR A 575 48.24 8.88 -23.61
N ALA A 576 47.08 9.24 -24.18
CA ALA A 576 45.91 9.63 -23.41
C ALA A 576 45.02 8.41 -23.23
N THR A 577 44.75 8.05 -21.98
CA THR A 577 43.76 7.03 -21.63
C THR A 577 42.47 7.73 -21.26
N TYR A 578 41.39 7.33 -21.92
CA TYR A 578 40.03 7.77 -21.66
C TYR A 578 39.12 6.54 -21.66
N ALA A 579 37.88 6.64 -21.21
CA ALA A 579 37.01 5.47 -21.11
C ALA A 579 36.11 5.23 -22.33
N TRP A 580 35.96 6.22 -23.22
CA TRP A 580 35.09 6.07 -24.39
C TRP A 580 35.89 5.89 -25.66
N ALA A 581 35.60 4.80 -26.35
CA ALA A 581 36.10 4.54 -27.69
C ALA A 581 35.64 5.60 -28.69
N ASN A 582 36.46 5.83 -29.72
CA ASN A 582 36.21 6.72 -30.86
C ASN A 582 36.01 8.21 -30.52
N GLN A 583 36.43 8.66 -29.34
CA GLN A 583 36.48 10.08 -28.99
C GLN A 583 37.66 10.81 -29.65
N VAL A 584 37.48 12.08 -30.00
CA VAL A 584 38.56 12.95 -30.51
C VAL A 584 39.36 13.49 -29.33
N ILE A 585 40.64 13.14 -29.26
CA ILE A 585 41.57 13.66 -28.25
C ILE A 585 42.63 14.50 -28.93
N TYR A 586 42.70 15.78 -28.57
CA TYR A 586 43.65 16.76 -29.09
C TYR A 586 44.87 16.83 -28.16
N PHE A 587 46.07 16.66 -28.69
CA PHE A 587 47.32 16.68 -27.93
C PHE A 587 48.09 17.99 -28.14
N PHE A 588 48.69 18.50 -27.08
CA PHE A 588 49.44 19.76 -27.09
C PHE A 588 50.71 19.68 -26.25
N ALA A 589 51.66 20.57 -26.54
CA ALA A 589 52.82 20.84 -25.69
C ALA A 589 53.03 22.36 -25.49
N ALA A 590 53.55 22.77 -24.33
CA ALA A 590 53.84 24.17 -24.02
C ALA A 590 55.10 24.33 -23.16
N GLN A 591 55.68 25.54 -23.20
CA GLN A 591 56.71 25.97 -22.23
C GLN A 591 56.08 26.99 -21.28
N SER A 592 56.31 26.82 -19.97
CA SER A 592 55.72 27.58 -18.84
C SER A 592 54.27 27.26 -18.43
N SER A 593 53.98 27.51 -17.16
CA SER A 593 52.66 27.38 -16.51
C SER A 593 51.98 28.75 -16.38
N GLY A 594 50.80 28.89 -16.98
CA GLY A 594 50.05 30.14 -17.17
C GLY A 594 49.10 29.97 -18.37
N SER A 595 48.19 30.91 -18.67
CA SER A 595 47.16 30.71 -19.70
C SER A 595 47.35 31.54 -20.98
N SER A 596 47.10 30.91 -22.15
CA SER A 596 46.74 31.54 -23.44
C SER A 596 46.47 30.45 -24.48
N GLY A 597 45.29 30.39 -25.10
CA GLY A 597 44.81 29.23 -25.90
C GLY A 597 45.20 29.19 -27.38
N TYR A 598 44.75 28.13 -28.08
CA TYR A 598 45.01 27.86 -29.51
C TYR A 598 43.81 27.13 -30.16
N LEU A 599 43.73 27.13 -31.51
CA LEU A 599 42.64 26.56 -32.35
C LEU A 599 41.30 27.33 -32.45
N GLY A 600 41.29 28.67 -32.40
CA GLY A 600 40.17 29.49 -32.88
C GLY A 600 38.90 29.52 -32.01
N PHE A 601 38.80 28.62 -31.03
CA PHE A 601 37.91 28.70 -29.88
C PHE A 601 38.72 29.10 -28.64
N ILE A 602 38.09 29.70 -27.64
CA ILE A 602 38.75 30.07 -26.38
C ILE A 602 38.79 28.81 -25.48
N GLN A 603 39.78 27.93 -25.71
CA GLN A 603 40.01 26.74 -24.90
C GLN A 603 41.14 26.99 -23.89
N ASP A 604 40.82 26.88 -22.60
CA ASP A 604 41.79 27.06 -21.52
C ASP A 604 42.45 25.72 -21.19
N THR A 605 43.57 25.44 -21.85
CA THR A 605 44.39 24.24 -21.59
C THR A 605 45.21 24.31 -20.29
N GLY A 606 45.06 25.37 -19.49
CA GLY A 606 45.94 25.65 -18.33
C GLY A 606 47.40 25.96 -18.69
N LEU A 607 47.74 26.00 -20.00
CA LEU A 607 49.08 26.18 -20.53
C LEU A 607 49.20 27.46 -21.39
N THR A 608 50.41 28.01 -21.47
CA THR A 608 50.69 29.27 -22.19
C THR A 608 51.06 28.97 -23.64
N ASN A 609 50.28 29.46 -24.59
CA ASN A 609 50.51 29.30 -26.04
C ASN A 609 50.80 27.83 -26.45
N PRO A 610 49.93 26.88 -26.08
CA PRO A 610 50.12 25.47 -26.36
C PRO A 610 50.22 25.25 -27.88
N GLN A 611 51.26 24.55 -28.30
CA GLN A 611 51.39 24.10 -29.68
C GLN A 611 50.61 22.80 -29.84
N TYR A 612 49.67 22.79 -30.78
CA TYR A 612 48.96 21.59 -31.18
C TYR A 612 49.93 20.59 -31.83
N ILE A 613 49.92 19.35 -31.34
CA ILE A 613 50.75 18.24 -31.82
C ILE A 613 50.00 17.49 -32.91
N THR A 614 48.86 16.90 -32.54
CA THR A 614 48.00 16.08 -33.38
C THR A 614 46.67 15.81 -32.66
N GLN A 615 45.71 15.23 -33.36
CA GLN A 615 44.51 14.62 -32.78
C GLN A 615 44.58 13.10 -32.95
N GLY A 616 44.26 12.38 -31.89
CA GLY A 616 43.97 10.95 -31.93
C GLY A 616 42.48 10.69 -32.01
N GLN A 617 42.10 9.52 -32.53
CA GLN A 617 40.86 8.87 -32.13
C GLN A 617 41.21 7.88 -31.02
N ALA A 618 40.44 7.88 -29.95
CA ALA A 618 40.50 6.81 -28.97
C ALA A 618 40.11 5.48 -29.64
N ASP A 619 40.87 4.41 -29.39
CA ASP A 619 40.60 3.08 -29.93
C ASP A 619 39.39 2.40 -29.24
N GLY A 620 39.13 1.13 -29.55
CA GLY A 620 38.05 0.36 -28.91
C GLY A 620 38.17 0.21 -27.39
N ASN A 621 39.32 0.54 -26.81
CA ASN A 621 39.62 0.49 -25.37
C ASN A 621 39.76 1.91 -24.78
N GLY A 622 39.34 2.95 -25.51
CA GLY A 622 39.40 4.35 -25.06
C GLY A 622 40.80 4.97 -25.07
N THR A 623 41.80 4.32 -25.66
CA THR A 623 43.19 4.81 -25.68
C THR A 623 43.48 5.59 -26.96
N ALA A 624 43.94 6.84 -26.84
CA ALA A 624 44.43 7.64 -27.97
C ALA A 624 45.95 7.86 -27.85
N VAL A 625 46.66 7.78 -28.98
CA VAL A 625 48.13 7.86 -29.00
C VAL A 625 48.61 8.93 -29.97
N ALA A 626 49.49 9.81 -29.50
CA ALA A 626 50.22 10.79 -30.30
C ALA A 626 51.71 10.47 -30.31
N ASN A 627 52.27 10.20 -31.49
CA ASN A 627 53.71 10.09 -31.70
C ASN A 627 54.25 11.47 -32.05
N TRP A 628 55.22 11.98 -31.28
CA TRP A 628 55.78 13.32 -31.53
C TRP A 628 57.30 13.33 -31.39
N THR A 629 58.00 13.81 -32.43
CA THR A 629 59.44 14.10 -32.36
C THR A 629 59.64 15.49 -31.78
N ILE A 630 60.30 15.55 -30.62
CA ILE A 630 60.58 16.81 -29.93
C ILE A 630 61.56 17.61 -30.81
N PRO A 631 61.17 18.79 -31.32
CA PRO A 631 62.02 19.54 -32.24
C PRO A 631 63.25 20.09 -31.50
N ALA A 632 64.37 20.24 -32.21
CA ALA A 632 65.60 20.82 -31.64
C ALA A 632 65.45 22.31 -31.25
N THR A 633 64.41 22.97 -31.77
CA THR A 633 63.95 24.28 -31.32
C THR A 633 62.43 24.29 -31.14
N PHE A 634 61.94 24.96 -30.11
CA PHE A 634 60.52 25.11 -29.82
C PHE A 634 60.25 26.59 -29.51
N MET A 635 59.23 27.17 -30.16
CA MET A 635 58.96 28.62 -30.15
C MET A 635 60.20 29.50 -30.45
N GLY A 636 61.07 29.03 -31.34
CA GLY A 636 62.29 29.76 -31.76
C GLY A 636 63.46 29.74 -30.77
N GLN A 637 63.35 29.02 -29.65
CA GLN A 637 64.42 28.81 -28.68
C GLN A 637 64.92 27.36 -28.69
N SER A 638 66.13 27.10 -28.19
CA SER A 638 66.63 25.74 -27.96
C SER A 638 65.69 24.96 -27.04
N THR A 639 65.37 23.72 -27.37
CA THR A 639 64.61 22.84 -26.46
C THR A 639 65.45 22.26 -25.35
N VAL A 640 66.75 22.01 -25.56
CA VAL A 640 67.64 21.46 -24.53
C VAL A 640 67.65 22.37 -23.30
N GLY A 641 67.34 21.79 -22.13
CA GLY A 641 67.21 22.51 -20.86
C GLY A 641 65.89 23.28 -20.65
N ALA A 642 64.97 23.28 -21.64
CA ALA A 642 63.66 23.90 -21.49
C ALA A 642 62.72 23.04 -20.63
N THR A 643 61.80 23.69 -19.92
CA THR A 643 60.69 23.02 -19.23
C THR A 643 59.48 22.91 -20.15
N ILE A 644 59.07 21.70 -20.46
CA ILE A 644 57.87 21.40 -21.27
C ILE A 644 56.79 20.73 -20.41
N TYR A 645 55.55 21.10 -20.68
CA TYR A 645 54.33 20.41 -20.24
C TYR A 645 53.63 19.81 -21.45
N PHE A 646 52.97 18.68 -21.26
CA PHE A 646 52.09 18.06 -22.25
C PHE A 646 50.66 18.13 -21.74
N SER A 647 49.70 18.35 -22.64
CA SER A 647 48.29 18.23 -22.31
C SER A 647 47.51 17.50 -23.39
N SER A 648 46.37 16.96 -22.98
CA SER A 648 45.36 16.40 -23.87
C SER A 648 43.99 16.98 -23.52
N VAL A 649 43.18 17.25 -24.54
CA VAL A 649 41.81 17.75 -24.40
C VAL A 649 40.84 16.84 -25.14
N SER A 650 39.73 16.51 -24.50
CA SER A 650 38.59 15.78 -25.09
C SER A 650 37.32 16.62 -24.95
N LEU A 651 36.44 16.55 -25.95
CA LEU A 651 35.15 17.26 -25.99
C LEU A 651 34.02 16.23 -26.05
N SER A 652 33.26 16.08 -24.97
CA SER A 652 32.13 15.14 -24.93
C SER A 652 30.91 15.77 -24.25
N GLY A 653 29.73 15.60 -24.86
CA GLY A 653 28.46 16.10 -24.32
C GLY A 653 28.38 17.62 -24.11
N GLY A 654 29.32 18.41 -24.66
CA GLY A 654 29.45 19.84 -24.41
C GLY A 654 30.34 20.20 -23.20
N ASN A 655 30.89 19.21 -22.49
CA ASN A 655 31.87 19.39 -21.43
C ASN A 655 33.30 19.17 -21.95
N GLU A 656 34.23 20.02 -21.52
CA GLU A 656 35.67 19.84 -21.80
C GLU A 656 36.31 18.96 -20.72
N LYS A 657 37.15 18.00 -21.11
CA LYS A 657 38.05 17.25 -20.21
C LYS A 657 39.49 17.50 -20.60
N MET A 658 40.35 17.65 -19.60
CA MET A 658 41.74 18.03 -19.79
C MET A 658 42.64 17.26 -18.84
N ALA A 659 43.77 16.79 -19.36
CA ALA A 659 44.87 16.22 -18.57
C ALA A 659 46.15 17.01 -18.87
N VAL A 660 46.99 17.21 -17.86
CA VAL A 660 48.29 17.91 -18.01
C VAL A 660 49.36 17.16 -17.23
N ILE A 661 50.50 16.89 -17.86
CA ILE A 661 51.66 16.26 -17.23
C ILE A 661 52.95 17.07 -17.44
N GLY A 662 53.85 16.94 -16.46
CA GLY A 662 55.07 17.72 -16.33
C GLY A 662 55.15 18.42 -14.96
N PRO A 663 56.09 19.35 -14.76
CA PRO A 663 57.11 19.79 -15.72
C PRO A 663 58.13 18.70 -16.06
N TYR A 664 58.50 18.60 -17.34
CA TYR A 664 59.68 17.84 -17.77
C TYR A 664 60.78 18.81 -18.23
N THR A 665 62.00 18.62 -17.74
CA THR A 665 63.18 19.29 -18.32
C THR A 665 63.69 18.45 -19.48
N ILE A 666 63.76 19.03 -20.68
CA ILE A 666 64.27 18.35 -21.86
C ILE A 666 65.78 18.15 -21.72
N LEU A 667 66.22 16.90 -21.86
CA LEU A 667 67.63 16.50 -21.89
C LEU A 667 68.27 16.73 -23.27
#